data_AF-A0AAE0T6X7-F1
#
_entry.id   AF-A0AAE0T6X7-F1
#
_cell.length_a   1.000
_cell.length_b   1.000
_cell.length_c   1.000
_cell.angle_alpha   90.00
_cell.angle_beta   90.00
_cell.angle_gamma   90.00
#
_symmetry.space_group_name_H-M   'P 1'
#
loop_
_entity.id
_entity.type
_entity.pdbx_description
1 polymer ?
#
loop_
_entity_poly.entity_id
_entity_poly.type
_entity_poly.pdbx_seq_one_letter_code
_entity_poly.pdbx_strand_id
1 'polypeptide(L)'
;MGTLRNRLGTLRNRLGTLRNRLGTLRNRLGTLRNRLGTLRNRLGTLRNRFVAEQNRFRTENREQRTENREQRTQLKRLVLVPLLLALTFFAGECPSPEPTKFTITFNSNEGSTVANIIVVYGNKVTKPADPTRAGHAFGGWYKDNNTFASSFNFDTETITASITLFAKWEANSYTVTFNTGDGGSIVPTATVTHGNKVPKPADPTLAGHAFGGWYKDNNTFASSFNFETETITANITLYAKWAITYTVTFNSNEGSAVASITVTNGNKATKPTDPTRVNYVFVGWYKETELITAFNFDTETITADITLYAKWAIAVTSIAFDKTTLSETYIGKKIQITATVSPDNAANKDLTWTSSNETVASVTTNGLITTLAKGNATITATSKDGSKISTSVTVNVGPYFYIPDDNFRNKLRDKYASWFSTIDGVNGLDITKANEFTGTLDVKSSDIANLSGIEYFTAITTLWCSSNQLQSLDVSKNVALTTLWCNNNKLQSLDVSKNVALTTLYCSFNQLTSLDVSKNEALTTLLCHSNQLTSLDVRKNVALTILWCHSNQLTSLDVSNNVRLTTLYCYSNQLQSLDLRGMRSVSDLKITTTGAGTNNNSGLTSIKIHKSVGIITSAVNTELKEVKKLATSVQIDVYDGEGTNASHYTSSICDYDPDTGAVATSTRACK
;
A
#
# COMPACT_ATOMS: atom_id res chain seq x y z
N MET A 1 15.78 12.56 43.25
CA MET A 1 16.81 12.14 42.27
C MET A 1 16.07 11.49 41.11
N GLY A 2 16.30 11.80 39.82
CA GLY A 2 17.05 12.88 39.18
C GLY A 2 16.67 12.91 37.69
N THR A 3 16.66 14.08 37.04
CA THR A 3 16.19 14.22 35.65
C THR A 3 17.28 13.99 34.62
N LEU A 4 16.99 13.20 33.58
CA LEU A 4 17.68 13.25 32.29
C LEU A 4 16.73 12.88 31.15
N ARG A 5 16.87 13.54 30.00
CA ARG A 5 16.12 13.28 28.75
C ARG A 5 17.08 12.73 27.69
N ASN A 6 16.67 11.74 26.90
CA ASN A 6 16.68 11.88 25.44
C ASN A 6 15.72 10.91 24.73
N ARG A 7 15.56 11.11 23.42
CA ARG A 7 14.59 10.46 22.52
C ARG A 7 15.02 9.06 22.08
N LEU A 8 14.24 8.04 22.41
CA LEU A 8 13.41 7.30 21.44
C LEU A 8 12.42 6.37 22.20
N GLY A 9 11.24 6.18 21.62
CA GLY A 9 10.08 5.61 22.33
C GLY A 9 10.07 4.07 22.45
N THR A 10 9.23 3.57 23.36
CA THR A 10 9.03 2.13 23.60
C THR A 10 8.18 1.47 22.53
N LEU A 11 8.70 0.42 21.89
CA LEU A 11 7.91 -0.54 21.11
C LEU A 11 7.50 -1.71 21.99
N ARG A 12 6.22 -1.71 22.43
CA ARG A 12 5.60 -2.87 23.10
C ARG A 12 5.44 -4.01 22.10
N ASN A 13 6.12 -5.13 22.31
CA ASN A 13 5.77 -6.37 21.64
C ASN A 13 4.56 -7.02 22.33
N ARG A 14 3.38 -6.98 21.68
CA ARG A 14 2.19 -7.75 22.06
C ARG A 14 2.02 -8.91 21.08
N LEU A 15 2.75 -10.01 21.29
CA LEU A 15 2.47 -11.29 20.62
C LEU A 15 1.28 -11.99 21.30
N GLY A 16 0.08 -11.52 20.99
CA GLY A 16 -1.14 -12.30 21.15
C GLY A 16 -1.21 -13.40 20.08
N THR A 17 -1.80 -14.54 20.41
CA THR A 17 -1.86 -15.71 19.52
C THR A 17 -2.91 -15.57 18.42
N LEU A 18 -2.52 -15.76 17.17
CA LEU A 18 -3.43 -16.16 16.08
C LEU A 18 -2.77 -17.23 15.19
N ARG A 19 -3.54 -18.26 14.85
CA ARG A 19 -3.18 -19.30 13.87
C ARG A 19 -4.00 -19.07 12.60
N ASN A 20 -3.38 -19.10 11.42
CA ASN A 20 -3.96 -19.84 10.29
C ASN A 20 -2.89 -20.26 9.26
N ARG A 21 -3.24 -21.19 8.37
CA ARG A 21 -2.46 -21.66 7.22
C ARG A 21 -2.58 -20.68 6.06
N LEU A 22 -1.46 -20.35 5.40
CA LEU A 22 -1.26 -20.18 3.93
C LEU A 22 -0.02 -19.31 3.64
N GLY A 23 0.66 -19.58 2.51
CA GLY A 23 1.63 -18.66 1.91
C GLY A 23 3.09 -18.80 2.39
N THR A 24 4.03 -18.62 1.45
CA THR A 24 5.49 -18.68 1.70
C THR A 24 6.07 -17.30 2.03
N LEU A 25 6.78 -17.19 3.15
CA LEU A 25 7.60 -16.00 3.45
C LEU A 25 8.95 -16.06 2.70
N ARG A 26 9.16 -15.12 1.77
CA ARG A 26 10.52 -14.75 1.31
C ARG A 26 11.10 -13.70 2.26
N ASN A 27 12.16 -14.05 2.99
CA ASN A 27 12.87 -13.09 3.83
C ASN A 27 13.85 -12.24 2.99
N ARG A 28 13.88 -10.93 3.25
CA ARG A 28 14.87 -9.98 2.70
C ARG A 28 16.06 -9.83 3.67
N LEU A 29 17.15 -10.54 3.44
CA LEU A 29 18.47 -10.15 3.96
C LEU A 29 19.55 -10.35 2.88
N GLY A 30 20.54 -9.45 2.89
CA GLY A 30 21.55 -9.33 1.84
C GLY A 30 22.71 -10.34 1.95
N THR A 31 23.59 -10.32 0.95
CA THR A 31 24.71 -11.23 0.81
C THR A 31 25.86 -10.96 1.79
N LEU A 32 26.12 -11.92 2.68
CA LEU A 32 27.43 -12.04 3.33
C LEU A 32 28.39 -12.82 2.43
N ARG A 33 29.61 -12.31 2.24
CA ARG A 33 30.71 -13.04 1.61
C ARG A 33 31.40 -13.93 2.64
N ASN A 34 31.57 -15.21 2.34
CA ASN A 34 32.74 -15.96 2.80
C ASN A 34 33.17 -16.98 1.72
N ARG A 35 34.43 -17.43 1.77
CA ARG A 35 34.99 -18.47 0.90
C ARG A 35 34.65 -19.87 1.41
N LEU A 36 34.89 -20.86 0.55
CA LEU A 36 34.94 -22.31 0.82
C LEU A 36 33.59 -23.04 1.05
N GLY A 37 33.06 -23.61 -0.03
CA GLY A 37 32.37 -24.92 -0.01
C GLY A 37 30.84 -24.91 0.08
N THR A 38 30.21 -25.74 -0.77
CA THR A 38 28.80 -26.16 -0.65
C THR A 38 28.66 -27.64 -1.00
N LEU A 39 27.76 -28.34 -0.29
CA LEU A 39 27.34 -29.71 -0.60
C LEU A 39 26.06 -29.72 -1.46
N ARG A 40 25.83 -30.82 -2.19
CA ARG A 40 24.77 -30.95 -3.21
C ARG A 40 23.49 -31.59 -2.66
N ASN A 41 22.32 -31.14 -3.13
CA ASN A 41 21.28 -31.93 -3.85
C ASN A 41 20.02 -31.05 -4.11
N ARG A 42 18.98 -31.43 -4.88
CA ARG A 42 18.66 -32.63 -5.68
C ARG A 42 17.86 -32.14 -6.91
N LEU A 43 17.86 -32.90 -8.02
CA LEU A 43 17.33 -32.56 -9.37
C LEU A 43 18.34 -31.82 -10.27
N GLY A 44 18.60 -32.38 -11.45
CA GLY A 44 19.28 -31.73 -12.57
C GLY A 44 18.35 -31.69 -13.80
N THR A 45 18.80 -31.38 -15.02
CA THR A 45 20.16 -30.98 -15.47
C THR A 45 20.03 -30.30 -16.83
N LEU A 46 20.78 -29.23 -17.12
CA LEU A 46 20.99 -28.76 -18.50
C LEU A 46 22.38 -28.11 -18.67
N ARG A 47 22.89 -28.11 -19.91
CA ARG A 47 24.32 -28.05 -20.26
C ARG A 47 24.89 -26.64 -20.43
N ASN A 48 26.09 -26.38 -19.87
CA ASN A 48 27.33 -25.85 -20.51
C ASN A 48 28.27 -25.24 -19.43
N ARG A 49 29.59 -25.18 -19.58
CA ARG A 49 30.53 -25.83 -20.53
C ARG A 49 31.93 -25.87 -19.87
N PHE A 50 32.39 -27.02 -19.38
CA PHE A 50 33.78 -27.14 -18.90
C PHE A 50 34.37 -28.56 -19.05
N VAL A 51 34.14 -29.19 -20.21
CA VAL A 51 34.90 -30.38 -20.63
C VAL A 51 36.18 -29.88 -21.32
N ALA A 52 37.17 -29.50 -20.52
CA ALA A 52 38.47 -29.00 -20.99
C ALA A 52 39.65 -29.34 -20.07
N GLU A 53 39.42 -29.54 -18.77
CA GLU A 53 40.50 -29.54 -17.77
C GLU A 53 40.60 -30.84 -16.93
N GLN A 54 40.06 -31.95 -17.44
CA GLN A 54 40.27 -33.29 -16.86
C GLN A 54 40.96 -34.30 -17.80
N ASN A 55 41.47 -33.84 -18.95
CA ASN A 55 42.28 -34.66 -19.87
C ASN A 55 43.79 -34.37 -19.79
N ARG A 56 44.24 -33.32 -19.08
CA ARG A 56 45.68 -32.97 -19.02
C ARG A 56 46.49 -33.90 -18.11
N PHE A 57 46.00 -34.12 -16.88
CA PHE A 57 46.69 -34.87 -15.82
C PHE A 57 46.65 -36.41 -15.96
N ARG A 58 46.40 -36.95 -17.16
CA ARG A 58 46.43 -38.41 -17.45
C ARG A 58 47.26 -38.79 -18.66
N THR A 59 47.80 -37.84 -19.40
CA THR A 59 48.72 -38.07 -20.53
C THR A 59 50.18 -37.99 -20.06
N GLU A 60 50.48 -36.96 -19.25
CA GLU A 60 51.80 -36.65 -18.66
C GLU A 60 52.41 -37.79 -17.79
N ASN A 61 51.66 -38.85 -17.48
CA ASN A 61 52.13 -40.02 -16.72
C ASN A 61 52.24 -41.32 -17.54
N ARG A 62 52.13 -41.25 -18.88
CA ARG A 62 52.35 -42.40 -19.79
C ARG A 62 53.66 -42.31 -20.58
N GLU A 63 54.09 -41.11 -20.96
CA GLU A 63 55.33 -40.91 -21.73
C GLU A 63 56.58 -41.21 -20.88
N GLN A 64 56.62 -40.73 -19.63
CA GLN A 64 57.69 -41.00 -18.66
C GLN A 64 57.94 -42.49 -18.35
N ARG A 65 56.97 -43.36 -18.66
CA ARG A 65 57.04 -44.83 -18.48
C ARG A 65 57.39 -45.60 -19.76
N THR A 66 57.48 -44.91 -20.90
CA THR A 66 57.85 -45.50 -22.20
C THR A 66 59.35 -45.33 -22.43
N GLU A 67 59.86 -44.11 -22.22
CA GLU A 67 61.29 -43.76 -22.32
C GLU A 67 62.19 -44.58 -21.36
N ASN A 68 61.68 -44.88 -20.16
CA ASN A 68 62.36 -45.74 -19.17
C ASN A 68 62.47 -47.23 -19.54
N ARG A 69 61.89 -47.68 -20.66
CA ARG A 69 62.03 -49.07 -21.15
C ARG A 69 63.13 -49.27 -22.19
N GLU A 70 63.47 -48.24 -22.96
CA GLU A 70 64.51 -48.35 -23.99
C GLU A 70 65.91 -48.25 -23.38
N GLN A 71 66.11 -47.33 -22.42
CA GLN A 71 67.38 -47.13 -21.72
C GLN A 71 67.85 -48.31 -20.84
N ARG A 72 67.05 -49.38 -20.70
CA ARG A 72 67.45 -50.63 -20.00
C ARG A 72 67.76 -51.80 -20.92
N THR A 73 67.74 -51.61 -22.25
CA THR A 73 67.85 -52.70 -23.23
C THR A 73 69.11 -52.61 -24.13
N GLN A 74 70.13 -51.83 -23.73
CA GLN A 74 71.48 -51.85 -24.33
C GLN A 74 72.61 -52.09 -23.31
N LEU A 75 72.38 -52.96 -22.31
CA LEU A 75 73.42 -53.28 -21.31
C LEU A 75 73.49 -54.77 -20.94
N LYS A 76 73.80 -55.65 -21.91
CA LYS A 76 74.53 -56.94 -21.71
C LYS A 76 74.82 -57.72 -23.02
N ARG A 77 76.13 -57.88 -23.31
CA ARG A 77 76.83 -59.07 -23.87
C ARG A 77 76.24 -59.84 -25.07
N LEU A 78 76.94 -59.75 -26.21
CA LEU A 78 77.47 -60.87 -27.05
C LEU A 78 78.57 -60.26 -27.96
N VAL A 79 79.76 -60.80 -28.26
CA VAL A 79 80.40 -62.14 -28.22
C VAL A 79 80.10 -63.03 -29.45
N LEU A 80 81.16 -63.35 -30.22
CA LEU A 80 81.23 -64.18 -31.45
C LEU A 80 80.41 -63.64 -32.66
N VAL A 81 80.95 -63.26 -33.84
CA VAL A 81 81.95 -63.89 -34.77
C VAL A 81 81.41 -65.22 -35.30
N PRO A 82 81.12 -65.39 -36.63
CA PRO A 82 82.19 -65.45 -37.66
C PRO A 82 81.87 -65.09 -39.15
N LEU A 83 82.95 -65.00 -39.95
CA LEU A 83 83.10 -65.39 -41.40
C LEU A 83 82.35 -64.58 -42.50
N LEU A 84 82.77 -64.53 -43.79
CA LEU A 84 83.78 -65.29 -44.58
C LEU A 84 84.40 -64.40 -45.71
N LEU A 85 85.71 -64.59 -46.03
CA LEU A 85 86.53 -64.23 -47.25
C LEU A 85 86.19 -62.96 -48.09
N ALA A 86 87.12 -62.05 -48.43
CA ALA A 86 88.44 -62.17 -49.11
C ALA A 86 88.34 -62.52 -50.63
N LEU A 87 89.29 -62.16 -51.51
CA LEU A 87 90.60 -61.50 -51.36
C LEU A 87 90.56 -60.10 -52.07
N THR A 88 91.58 -59.24 -52.22
CA THR A 88 93.06 -59.17 -51.96
C THR A 88 93.42 -57.65 -51.84
N PHE A 89 94.64 -57.11 -51.77
CA PHE A 89 96.04 -57.54 -51.94
C PHE A 89 96.94 -56.83 -50.89
N PHE A 90 98.27 -56.80 -51.06
CA PHE A 90 99.26 -56.29 -50.07
C PHE A 90 99.89 -54.93 -50.42
N ALA A 91 100.04 -54.05 -49.41
CA ALA A 91 101.34 -53.54 -48.88
C ALA A 91 101.13 -52.41 -47.82
N GLY A 92 102.05 -52.26 -46.83
CA GLY A 92 102.30 -50.97 -46.13
C GLY A 92 101.83 -50.76 -44.66
N GLU A 93 102.66 -51.19 -43.70
CA GLU A 93 103.17 -50.44 -42.51
C GLU A 93 102.27 -49.62 -41.52
N CYS A 94 102.29 -50.07 -40.25
CA CYS A 94 102.25 -49.38 -38.93
C CYS A 94 101.15 -48.33 -38.50
N PRO A 95 100.66 -48.37 -37.21
CA PRO A 95 99.57 -47.51 -36.71
C PRO A 95 99.96 -46.35 -35.75
N SER A 96 98.99 -45.44 -35.50
CA SER A 96 99.01 -44.34 -34.50
C SER A 96 97.56 -44.04 -34.01
N PRO A 97 97.28 -43.41 -32.84
CA PRO A 97 95.98 -43.51 -32.16
C PRO A 97 94.90 -42.47 -32.53
N GLU A 98 93.62 -42.79 -32.21
CA GLU A 98 92.44 -41.93 -32.47
C GLU A 98 92.22 -40.76 -31.47
N PRO A 99 91.53 -39.67 -31.89
CA PRO A 99 91.36 -38.46 -31.06
C PRO A 99 90.04 -38.37 -30.28
N THR A 100 90.13 -37.79 -29.08
CA THR A 100 89.03 -37.52 -28.12
C THR A 100 87.93 -36.60 -28.67
N LYS A 101 86.67 -36.78 -28.25
CA LYS A 101 85.49 -36.02 -28.70
C LYS A 101 84.64 -35.51 -27.53
N PHE A 102 84.00 -34.35 -27.69
CA PHE A 102 83.18 -33.66 -26.69
C PHE A 102 81.86 -33.16 -27.29
N THR A 103 80.86 -32.86 -26.43
CA THR A 103 79.50 -32.45 -26.85
C THR A 103 79.17 -31.05 -26.36
N ILE A 104 78.55 -30.25 -27.23
CA ILE A 104 78.01 -28.93 -26.94
C ILE A 104 76.49 -29.03 -26.93
N THR A 105 75.89 -28.64 -25.81
CA THR A 105 74.43 -28.63 -25.61
C THR A 105 73.90 -27.22 -25.72
N PHE A 106 72.78 -27.02 -26.42
CA PHE A 106 72.18 -25.69 -26.61
C PHE A 106 70.85 -25.56 -25.86
N ASN A 107 70.80 -24.71 -24.84
CA ASN A 107 69.56 -24.33 -24.16
C ASN A 107 69.08 -22.96 -24.68
N SER A 108 68.04 -22.98 -25.51
CA SER A 108 67.45 -21.80 -26.14
C SER A 108 66.69 -20.86 -25.20
N ASN A 109 66.56 -21.20 -23.90
CA ASN A 109 65.84 -20.40 -22.89
C ASN A 109 64.48 -19.90 -23.41
N GLU A 110 63.57 -20.86 -23.66
CA GLU A 110 62.23 -20.65 -24.24
C GLU A 110 62.20 -20.16 -25.71
N GLY A 111 63.36 -19.97 -26.36
CA GLY A 111 63.43 -19.82 -27.81
C GLY A 111 63.34 -21.15 -28.57
N SER A 112 63.35 -21.09 -29.90
CA SER A 112 63.32 -22.26 -30.79
C SER A 112 64.45 -23.26 -30.49
N THR A 113 64.17 -24.55 -30.65
CA THR A 113 65.10 -25.65 -30.35
C THR A 113 66.31 -25.66 -31.28
N VAL A 114 67.50 -25.88 -30.72
CA VAL A 114 68.77 -25.99 -31.46
C VAL A 114 69.44 -27.32 -31.13
N ALA A 115 69.96 -28.00 -32.14
CA ALA A 115 70.54 -29.34 -32.01
C ALA A 115 71.95 -29.31 -31.39
N ASN A 116 72.27 -30.32 -30.57
CA ASN A 116 73.59 -30.49 -29.96
C ASN A 116 74.65 -30.83 -31.03
N ILE A 117 75.88 -30.35 -30.83
CA ILE A 117 77.01 -30.55 -31.76
C ILE A 117 78.12 -31.35 -31.08
N ILE A 118 78.75 -32.28 -31.79
CA ILE A 118 79.87 -33.09 -31.30
C ILE A 118 81.16 -32.67 -32.04
N VAL A 119 82.23 -32.41 -31.29
CA VAL A 119 83.48 -31.82 -31.80
C VAL A 119 84.68 -32.61 -31.28
N VAL A 120 85.73 -32.75 -32.09
CA VAL A 120 87.01 -33.36 -31.70
C VAL A 120 87.80 -32.38 -30.80
N TYR A 121 88.50 -32.89 -29.80
CA TYR A 121 89.31 -32.09 -28.86
C TYR A 121 90.24 -31.10 -29.58
N GLY A 122 90.22 -29.84 -29.14
CA GLY A 122 91.05 -28.77 -29.72
C GLY A 122 90.50 -28.13 -30.99
N ASN A 123 89.46 -28.69 -31.62
CA ASN A 123 88.80 -28.05 -32.76
C ASN A 123 87.79 -26.98 -32.31
N LYS A 124 87.48 -26.06 -33.22
CA LYS A 124 86.39 -25.07 -33.08
C LYS A 124 85.04 -25.69 -33.46
N VAL A 125 83.97 -25.04 -33.06
CA VAL A 125 82.58 -25.42 -33.38
C VAL A 125 82.00 -24.47 -34.44
N THR A 126 81.39 -25.03 -35.49
CA THR A 126 80.58 -24.23 -36.42
C THR A 126 79.33 -23.71 -35.69
N LYS A 127 79.14 -22.38 -35.69
CA LYS A 127 77.97 -21.73 -35.07
C LYS A 127 76.66 -22.30 -35.63
N PRO A 128 75.68 -22.71 -34.78
CA PRO A 128 74.34 -23.06 -35.26
C PRO A 128 73.58 -21.84 -35.78
N ALA A 129 72.45 -22.06 -36.46
CA ALA A 129 71.50 -20.99 -36.73
C ALA A 129 71.01 -20.36 -35.40
N ASP A 130 70.86 -19.04 -35.38
CA ASP A 130 70.43 -18.34 -34.18
C ASP A 130 68.96 -18.70 -33.85
N PRO A 131 68.64 -18.99 -32.57
CA PRO A 131 67.28 -19.31 -32.17
C PRO A 131 66.40 -18.06 -32.27
N THR A 132 65.08 -18.27 -32.28
CA THR A 132 64.08 -17.19 -32.29
C THR A 132 63.16 -17.29 -31.08
N ARG A 133 62.77 -16.15 -30.52
CA ARG A 133 61.79 -16.02 -29.43
C ARG A 133 60.92 -14.80 -29.70
N ALA A 134 59.59 -14.96 -29.59
CA ALA A 134 58.67 -13.87 -29.88
C ALA A 134 58.94 -12.66 -28.98
N GLY A 135 58.94 -11.46 -29.56
CA GLY A 135 59.12 -10.20 -28.81
C GLY A 135 60.52 -9.92 -28.27
N HIS A 136 61.52 -10.75 -28.57
CA HIS A 136 62.88 -10.62 -28.04
C HIS A 136 63.94 -10.71 -29.14
N ALA A 137 64.98 -9.89 -29.06
CA ALA A 137 66.19 -10.02 -29.84
C ALA A 137 67.11 -11.08 -29.23
N PHE A 138 67.75 -11.91 -30.07
CA PHE A 138 68.74 -12.88 -29.64
C PHE A 138 70.07 -12.18 -29.33
N GLY A 139 70.47 -12.19 -28.06
CA GLY A 139 71.67 -11.52 -27.56
C GLY A 139 72.96 -12.35 -27.63
N GLY A 140 72.90 -13.57 -28.18
CA GLY A 140 74.05 -14.49 -28.28
C GLY A 140 73.99 -15.69 -27.34
N TRP A 141 74.99 -16.57 -27.48
CA TRP A 141 75.19 -17.76 -26.66
C TRP A 141 76.18 -17.50 -25.53
N TYR A 142 75.86 -17.96 -24.32
CA TYR A 142 76.61 -17.72 -23.09
C TYR A 142 76.91 -19.02 -22.35
N LYS A 143 78.01 -19.04 -21.60
CA LYS A 143 78.50 -20.21 -20.84
C LYS A 143 77.79 -20.39 -19.49
N ASP A 144 76.99 -19.40 -19.09
CA ASP A 144 76.21 -19.36 -17.86
C ASP A 144 74.76 -18.94 -18.16
N ASN A 145 73.83 -19.29 -17.27
CA ASN A 145 72.40 -19.02 -17.42
C ASN A 145 71.85 -17.98 -16.43
N ASN A 146 72.72 -17.30 -15.68
CA ASN A 146 72.34 -16.64 -14.42
C ASN A 146 72.75 -15.16 -14.38
N THR A 147 73.86 -14.83 -15.03
CA THR A 147 74.41 -13.48 -15.18
C THR A 147 74.60 -13.09 -16.64
N PHE A 148 74.73 -14.06 -17.55
CA PHE A 148 75.06 -13.85 -18.97
C PHE A 148 76.32 -12.97 -19.11
N ALA A 149 77.33 -13.23 -18.27
CA ALA A 149 78.55 -12.44 -18.20
C ALA A 149 79.65 -12.98 -19.14
N SER A 150 79.63 -14.28 -19.43
CA SER A 150 80.62 -14.94 -20.30
C SER A 150 79.97 -15.46 -21.57
N SER A 151 80.05 -14.70 -22.67
CA SER A 151 79.65 -15.18 -23.99
C SER A 151 80.57 -16.31 -24.48
N PHE A 152 80.08 -17.10 -25.42
CA PHE A 152 80.85 -18.12 -26.14
C PHE A 152 81.10 -17.66 -27.58
N ASN A 153 82.36 -17.56 -27.99
CA ASN A 153 82.76 -17.13 -29.33
C ASN A 153 83.19 -18.33 -30.19
N PHE A 154 82.33 -18.71 -31.13
CA PHE A 154 82.52 -19.83 -32.06
C PHE A 154 83.74 -19.68 -32.98
N ASP A 155 84.13 -18.44 -33.30
CA ASP A 155 85.24 -18.16 -34.22
C ASP A 155 86.60 -18.19 -33.54
N THR A 156 86.67 -18.08 -32.21
CA THR A 156 87.94 -18.04 -31.45
C THR A 156 88.12 -19.22 -30.50
N GLU A 157 87.05 -19.75 -29.90
CA GLU A 157 87.14 -20.76 -28.84
C GLU A 157 87.23 -22.20 -29.39
N THR A 158 88.02 -23.03 -28.70
CA THR A 158 88.23 -24.45 -29.02
C THR A 158 87.66 -25.33 -27.92
N ILE A 159 87.18 -26.51 -28.28
CA ILE A 159 86.47 -27.39 -27.35
C ILE A 159 87.47 -28.29 -26.61
N THR A 160 87.64 -28.00 -25.32
CA THR A 160 88.50 -28.76 -24.40
C THR A 160 87.71 -29.66 -23.43
N ALA A 161 86.40 -29.42 -23.28
CA ALA A 161 85.46 -30.23 -22.50
C ALA A 161 84.02 -30.06 -23.06
N SER A 162 83.10 -30.94 -22.69
CA SER A 162 81.67 -30.78 -23.00
C SER A 162 81.08 -29.59 -22.24
N ILE A 163 80.24 -28.78 -22.89
CA ILE A 163 79.70 -27.52 -22.35
C ILE A 163 78.23 -27.33 -22.72
N THR A 164 77.45 -26.66 -21.87
CA THR A 164 76.10 -26.18 -22.20
C THR A 164 76.14 -24.68 -22.43
N LEU A 165 75.55 -24.24 -23.55
CA LEU A 165 75.42 -22.84 -23.92
C LEU A 165 73.96 -22.40 -23.80
N PHE A 166 73.76 -21.20 -23.26
CA PHE A 166 72.46 -20.63 -22.92
C PHE A 166 72.19 -19.38 -23.77
N ALA A 167 70.97 -19.25 -24.29
CA ALA A 167 70.57 -18.10 -25.09
C ALA A 167 70.26 -16.88 -24.21
N LYS A 168 70.90 -15.73 -24.48
CA LYS A 168 70.50 -14.44 -23.92
C LYS A 168 69.38 -13.83 -24.77
N TRP A 169 68.40 -13.22 -24.11
CA TRP A 169 67.27 -12.55 -24.76
C TRP A 169 67.16 -11.11 -24.26
N GLU A 170 67.01 -10.16 -25.19
CA GLU A 170 66.73 -8.76 -24.88
C GLU A 170 65.32 -8.41 -25.37
N ALA A 171 64.45 -7.93 -24.47
CA ALA A 171 63.04 -7.69 -24.78
C ALA A 171 62.87 -6.41 -25.63
N ASN A 172 62.17 -6.54 -26.76
CA ASN A 172 61.94 -5.42 -27.67
C ASN A 172 61.11 -4.31 -26.99
N SER A 173 61.42 -3.05 -27.28
CA SER A 173 60.62 -1.89 -26.87
C SER A 173 59.71 -1.41 -28.00
N TYR A 174 58.48 -1.02 -27.67
CA TYR A 174 57.48 -0.51 -28.61
C TYR A 174 56.95 0.86 -28.20
N THR A 175 56.61 1.68 -29.19
CA THR A 175 56.00 2.99 -29.00
C THR A 175 54.49 2.89 -28.92
N VAL A 176 53.91 3.54 -27.91
CA VAL A 176 52.48 3.83 -27.81
C VAL A 176 52.27 5.30 -28.13
N THR A 177 51.59 5.56 -29.26
CA THR A 177 51.29 6.92 -29.74
C THR A 177 49.87 7.29 -29.36
N PHE A 178 49.68 8.44 -28.72
CA PHE A 178 48.36 8.94 -28.32
C PHE A 178 47.91 10.03 -29.30
N ASN A 179 46.93 9.72 -30.15
CA ASN A 179 46.37 10.66 -31.13
C ASN A 179 45.05 11.24 -30.60
N THR A 180 45.03 12.54 -30.35
CA THR A 180 43.86 13.26 -29.81
C THR A 180 42.99 13.93 -30.86
N GLY A 181 43.32 13.81 -32.15
CA GLY A 181 42.65 14.53 -33.24
C GLY A 181 42.99 16.02 -33.31
N ASP A 182 42.62 16.66 -34.40
CA ASP A 182 42.91 18.08 -34.63
C ASP A 182 42.20 18.97 -33.59
N GLY A 183 42.98 19.76 -32.84
CA GLY A 183 42.50 20.63 -31.76
C GLY A 183 42.40 19.98 -30.38
N GLY A 184 42.67 18.66 -30.25
CA GLY A 184 42.77 18.00 -28.96
C GLY A 184 44.06 18.34 -28.21
N SER A 185 44.03 18.34 -26.87
CA SER A 185 45.23 18.56 -26.05
C SER A 185 46.34 17.52 -26.36
N ILE A 186 47.59 17.95 -26.39
CA ILE A 186 48.73 17.05 -26.69
C ILE A 186 48.93 16.05 -25.54
N VAL A 187 49.05 14.76 -25.90
CA VAL A 187 49.40 13.67 -24.98
C VAL A 187 50.75 13.06 -25.42
N PRO A 188 51.81 13.09 -24.60
CA PRO A 188 53.12 12.56 -24.97
C PRO A 188 53.10 11.06 -25.29
N THR A 189 53.92 10.65 -26.26
CA THR A 189 54.12 9.23 -26.59
C THR A 189 54.82 8.48 -25.45
N ALA A 190 54.49 7.20 -25.28
CA ALA A 190 55.13 6.32 -24.30
C ALA A 190 55.96 5.22 -24.98
N THR A 191 56.95 4.68 -24.30
CA THR A 191 57.73 3.51 -24.75
C THR A 191 57.61 2.40 -23.72
N VAL A 192 57.29 1.18 -24.15
CA VAL A 192 56.96 0.03 -23.30
C VAL A 192 57.66 -1.22 -23.80
N THR A 193 58.27 -2.01 -22.91
CA THR A 193 58.90 -3.28 -23.25
C THR A 193 57.88 -4.40 -23.51
N HIS A 194 58.22 -5.35 -24.38
CA HIS A 194 57.32 -6.41 -24.84
C HIS A 194 56.60 -7.13 -23.69
N GLY A 195 55.28 -7.18 -23.76
CA GLY A 195 54.43 -7.87 -22.77
C GLY A 195 54.07 -7.04 -21.54
N ASN A 196 54.62 -5.83 -21.36
CA ASN A 196 54.22 -4.92 -20.28
C ASN A 196 53.03 -4.04 -20.67
N LYS A 197 52.33 -3.50 -19.66
CA LYS A 197 51.21 -2.57 -19.85
C LYS A 197 51.71 -1.13 -19.98
N VAL A 198 51.00 -0.28 -20.71
CA VAL A 198 51.25 1.17 -20.73
C VAL A 198 50.49 1.84 -19.58
N PRO A 199 51.08 2.78 -18.82
CA PRO A 199 50.34 3.59 -17.86
C PRO A 199 49.24 4.42 -18.54
N LYS A 200 48.10 4.63 -17.87
CA LYS A 200 47.06 5.52 -18.39
C LYS A 200 47.55 6.98 -18.33
N PRO A 201 47.52 7.75 -19.44
CA PRO A 201 47.77 9.19 -19.40
C PRO A 201 46.62 9.92 -18.68
N ALA A 202 46.82 11.21 -18.41
CA ALA A 202 45.70 12.11 -18.11
C ALA A 202 44.69 12.11 -19.27
N ASP A 203 43.40 12.24 -18.95
CA ASP A 203 42.36 12.31 -19.97
C ASP A 203 42.48 13.64 -20.75
N PRO A 204 42.55 13.61 -22.08
CA PRO A 204 42.75 14.81 -22.89
C PRO A 204 41.50 15.70 -22.90
N THR A 205 41.69 16.97 -23.25
CA THR A 205 40.61 17.95 -23.44
C THR A 205 40.47 18.37 -24.90
N LEU A 206 39.23 18.66 -25.30
CA LEU A 206 38.87 19.24 -26.60
C LEU A 206 37.67 20.17 -26.37
N ALA A 207 37.70 21.38 -26.93
CA ALA A 207 36.62 22.35 -26.74
C ALA A 207 35.29 21.82 -27.33
N GLY A 208 34.20 21.99 -26.58
CA GLY A 208 32.87 21.51 -27.01
C GLY A 208 32.71 19.98 -27.04
N HIS A 209 33.62 19.21 -26.45
CA HIS A 209 33.58 17.74 -26.48
C HIS A 209 33.93 17.10 -25.12
N ALA A 210 33.25 16.00 -24.80
CA ALA A 210 33.60 15.08 -23.73
C ALA A 210 34.51 13.96 -24.24
N PHE A 211 35.52 13.59 -23.44
CA PHE A 211 36.40 12.46 -23.73
C PHE A 211 35.70 11.11 -23.46
N GLY A 212 35.61 10.27 -24.49
CA GLY A 212 34.93 8.97 -24.50
C GLY A 212 35.86 7.76 -24.37
N GLY A 213 37.13 7.96 -24.05
CA GLY A 213 38.14 6.90 -23.89
C GLY A 213 39.10 6.74 -25.07
N TRP A 214 40.08 5.85 -24.90
CA TRP A 214 41.10 5.50 -25.89
C TRP A 214 40.72 4.23 -26.67
N TYR A 215 40.91 4.25 -28.00
CA TYR A 215 40.53 3.17 -28.91
C TYR A 215 41.67 2.83 -29.87
N LYS A 216 41.68 1.60 -30.40
CA LYS A 216 42.72 1.07 -31.30
C LYS A 216 42.49 1.44 -32.77
N ASP A 217 41.38 2.11 -33.05
CA ASP A 217 40.95 2.50 -34.40
C ASP A 217 40.32 3.90 -34.39
N ASN A 218 40.50 4.65 -35.48
CA ASN A 218 40.04 6.04 -35.62
C ASN A 218 38.78 6.20 -36.50
N ASN A 219 38.07 5.11 -36.79
CA ASN A 219 37.03 5.07 -37.82
C ASN A 219 35.69 4.58 -37.24
N THR A 220 35.72 3.45 -36.57
CA THR A 220 34.54 2.83 -35.93
C THR A 220 34.48 3.09 -34.43
N PHE A 221 35.64 3.31 -33.79
CA PHE A 221 35.81 3.36 -32.34
C PHE A 221 35.10 2.17 -31.65
N ALA A 222 35.29 0.98 -32.23
CA ALA A 222 34.68 -0.27 -31.78
C ALA A 222 35.60 -1.04 -30.82
N SER A 223 36.92 -0.89 -30.96
CA SER A 223 37.91 -1.55 -30.11
C SER A 223 38.52 -0.58 -29.11
N SER A 224 37.94 -0.45 -27.91
CA SER A 224 38.55 0.29 -26.82
C SER A 224 39.85 -0.37 -26.35
N PHE A 225 40.75 0.43 -25.76
CA PHE A 225 42.00 -0.04 -25.15
C PHE A 225 41.89 0.00 -23.62
N ASN A 226 42.15 -1.12 -22.95
CA ASN A 226 42.07 -1.22 -21.50
C ASN A 226 43.46 -1.31 -20.84
N PHE A 227 43.94 -0.17 -20.34
CA PHE A 227 45.21 0.00 -19.62
C PHE A 227 45.41 -0.97 -18.44
N GLU A 228 44.32 -1.43 -17.80
CA GLU A 228 44.41 -2.36 -16.67
C GLU A 228 44.59 -3.82 -17.08
N THR A 229 44.29 -4.20 -18.33
CA THR A 229 44.34 -5.59 -18.79
C THR A 229 45.29 -5.84 -19.96
N GLU A 230 45.54 -4.83 -20.81
CA GLU A 230 46.21 -5.02 -22.09
C GLU A 230 47.71 -4.71 -22.06
N THR A 231 48.46 -5.53 -22.80
CA THR A 231 49.92 -5.56 -22.85
C THR A 231 50.42 -5.17 -24.25
N ILE A 232 51.48 -4.37 -24.30
CA ILE A 232 52.06 -3.87 -25.54
C ILE A 232 52.99 -4.93 -26.13
N THR A 233 52.65 -5.42 -27.32
CA THR A 233 53.41 -6.48 -28.04
C THR A 233 53.91 -6.03 -29.42
N ALA A 234 53.46 -4.87 -29.88
CA ALA A 234 53.85 -4.18 -31.11
C ALA A 234 53.67 -2.66 -30.94
N ASN A 235 54.19 -1.85 -31.86
CA ASN A 235 53.87 -0.41 -31.90
C ASN A 235 52.37 -0.21 -32.13
N ILE A 236 51.75 0.73 -31.40
CA ILE A 236 50.31 0.98 -31.47
C ILE A 236 49.98 2.47 -31.36
N THR A 237 49.01 2.92 -32.16
CA THR A 237 48.40 4.24 -32.00
C THR A 237 47.04 4.06 -31.31
N LEU A 238 46.83 4.82 -30.24
CA LEU A 238 45.57 4.92 -29.52
C LEU A 238 44.91 6.26 -29.86
N TYR A 239 43.65 6.20 -30.27
CA TYR A 239 42.86 7.34 -30.74
C TYR A 239 41.86 7.77 -29.67
N ALA A 240 41.77 9.07 -29.41
CA ALA A 240 40.78 9.64 -28.52
C ALA A 240 39.40 9.62 -29.16
N LYS A 241 38.41 9.01 -28.51
CA LYS A 241 37.00 9.15 -28.90
C LYS A 241 36.44 10.41 -28.28
N TRP A 242 35.75 11.22 -29.08
CA TRP A 242 35.09 12.44 -28.63
C TRP A 242 33.59 12.33 -28.80
N ALA A 243 32.84 12.94 -27.88
CA ALA A 243 31.39 13.11 -27.99
C ALA A 243 31.04 14.58 -27.79
N ILE A 244 30.32 15.17 -28.75
CA ILE A 244 29.91 16.59 -28.73
C ILE A 244 29.16 16.90 -27.42
N THR A 245 29.46 18.03 -26.79
CA THR A 245 28.76 18.56 -25.62
C THR A 245 28.21 19.94 -25.88
N TYR A 246 26.99 20.19 -25.42
CA TYR A 246 26.32 21.48 -25.47
C TYR A 246 26.19 22.08 -24.06
N THR A 247 26.05 23.40 -24.00
CA THR A 247 25.88 24.17 -22.78
C THR A 247 24.41 24.49 -22.53
N VAL A 248 23.91 24.09 -21.35
CA VAL A 248 22.62 24.54 -20.82
C VAL A 248 22.89 25.71 -19.88
N THR A 249 22.46 26.89 -20.27
CA THR A 249 22.58 28.14 -19.49
C THR A 249 21.27 28.45 -18.77
N PHE A 250 21.33 28.95 -17.54
CA PHE A 250 20.16 29.19 -16.71
C PHE A 250 19.99 30.68 -16.40
N ASN A 251 19.04 31.34 -17.07
CA ASN A 251 18.63 32.70 -16.74
C ASN A 251 17.57 32.67 -15.62
N SER A 252 17.99 33.03 -14.40
CA SER A 252 17.13 33.03 -13.22
C SER A 252 16.03 34.10 -13.20
N ASN A 253 15.98 35.02 -14.19
CA ASN A 253 15.00 36.11 -14.28
C ASN A 253 14.81 36.82 -12.92
N GLU A 254 15.88 37.49 -12.45
CA GLU A 254 16.02 38.15 -11.15
C GLU A 254 16.01 37.22 -9.90
N GLY A 255 15.90 35.91 -10.06
CA GLY A 255 16.15 34.95 -8.99
C GLY A 255 17.64 34.74 -8.70
N SER A 256 17.92 33.97 -7.64
CA SER A 256 19.28 33.53 -7.30
C SER A 256 20.02 32.89 -8.48
N ALA A 257 21.30 33.18 -8.66
CA ALA A 257 22.12 32.65 -9.74
C ALA A 257 22.17 31.11 -9.76
N VAL A 258 22.17 30.53 -10.96
CA VAL A 258 22.28 29.08 -11.21
C VAL A 258 23.40 28.86 -12.22
N ALA A 259 24.33 27.95 -11.91
CA ALA A 259 25.48 27.69 -12.77
C ALA A 259 25.07 26.90 -14.02
N SER A 260 25.57 27.31 -15.20
CA SER A 260 25.42 26.55 -16.45
C SER A 260 26.06 25.16 -16.34
N ILE A 261 25.53 24.19 -17.08
CA ILE A 261 26.04 22.81 -17.13
C ILE A 261 26.33 22.39 -18.57
N THR A 262 27.30 21.49 -18.76
CA THR A 262 27.56 20.86 -20.06
C THR A 262 26.92 19.47 -20.14
N VAL A 263 26.32 19.16 -21.28
CA VAL A 263 25.56 17.92 -21.51
C VAL A 263 25.97 17.33 -22.86
N THR A 264 26.32 16.04 -22.89
CA THR A 264 26.64 15.34 -24.15
C THR A 264 25.42 15.30 -25.08
N ASN A 265 25.63 15.49 -26.38
CA ASN A 265 24.59 15.46 -27.40
C ASN A 265 23.69 14.22 -27.28
N GLY A 266 22.36 14.44 -27.22
CA GLY A 266 21.36 13.39 -27.09
C GLY A 266 21.09 12.92 -25.66
N ASN A 267 21.87 13.37 -24.66
CA ASN A 267 21.58 13.11 -23.25
C ASN A 267 20.64 14.16 -22.65
N LYS A 268 19.98 13.82 -21.55
CA LYS A 268 19.11 14.73 -20.79
C LYS A 268 19.93 15.60 -19.84
N ALA A 269 19.49 16.84 -19.63
CA ALA A 269 20.08 17.71 -18.61
C ALA A 269 19.69 17.25 -17.19
N THR A 270 20.61 17.33 -16.23
CA THR A 270 20.27 17.18 -14.81
C THR A 270 19.58 18.45 -14.33
N LYS A 271 18.39 18.34 -13.71
CA LYS A 271 17.70 19.50 -13.14
C LYS A 271 18.56 20.15 -12.04
N PRO A 272 18.82 21.47 -12.09
CA PRO A 272 19.48 22.18 -11.00
C PRO A 272 18.56 22.30 -9.77
N THR A 273 19.13 22.69 -8.62
CA THR A 273 18.34 23.19 -7.49
C THR A 273 17.47 24.37 -7.95
N ASP A 274 16.21 24.39 -7.53
CA ASP A 274 15.28 25.47 -7.88
C ASP A 274 15.77 26.82 -7.32
N PRO A 275 15.82 27.89 -8.13
CA PRO A 275 16.26 29.20 -7.67
C PRO A 275 15.23 29.83 -6.73
N THR A 276 15.66 30.85 -5.98
CA THR A 276 14.80 31.61 -5.06
C THR A 276 14.68 33.08 -5.49
N ARG A 277 13.48 33.66 -5.37
CA ARG A 277 13.22 35.10 -5.58
C ARG A 277 12.24 35.59 -4.50
N VAL A 278 12.53 36.72 -3.86
CA VAL A 278 11.72 37.24 -2.74
C VAL A 278 10.31 37.59 -3.21
N ASN A 279 9.28 37.12 -2.47
CA ASN A 279 7.85 37.25 -2.78
C ASN A 279 7.36 36.52 -4.04
N TYR A 280 8.13 35.56 -4.59
CA TYR A 280 7.70 34.71 -5.70
C TYR A 280 7.95 33.23 -5.41
N VAL A 281 7.11 32.35 -5.98
CA VAL A 281 7.37 30.92 -6.08
C VAL A 281 7.90 30.59 -7.47
N PHE A 282 8.91 29.73 -7.54
CA PHE A 282 9.45 29.20 -8.79
C PHE A 282 8.47 28.22 -9.43
N VAL A 283 8.06 28.49 -10.67
CA VAL A 283 7.08 27.68 -11.42
C VAL A 283 7.77 26.61 -12.28
N GLY A 284 8.96 26.92 -12.81
CA GLY A 284 9.70 26.01 -13.70
C GLY A 284 10.66 26.74 -14.63
N TRP A 285 11.41 25.94 -15.40
CA TRP A 285 12.29 26.40 -16.47
C TRP A 285 11.56 26.35 -17.81
N TYR A 286 11.76 27.38 -18.64
CA TYR A 286 11.10 27.58 -19.94
C TYR A 286 12.15 27.81 -21.02
N LYS A 287 11.81 27.58 -22.29
CA LYS A 287 12.77 27.56 -23.41
C LYS A 287 12.99 28.94 -24.05
N GLU A 288 12.08 29.87 -23.76
CA GLU A 288 11.99 31.18 -24.39
C GLU A 288 11.72 32.29 -23.36
N THR A 289 12.02 33.54 -23.73
CA THR A 289 11.83 34.74 -22.88
C THR A 289 10.37 35.02 -22.54
N GLU A 290 9.44 34.52 -23.36
CA GLU A 290 8.00 34.68 -23.25
C GLU A 290 7.39 33.69 -22.23
N LEU A 291 8.19 32.72 -21.74
CA LEU A 291 7.82 31.75 -20.71
C LEU A 291 6.57 30.92 -21.06
N ILE A 292 6.47 30.49 -22.33
CA ILE A 292 5.33 29.72 -22.85
C ILE A 292 5.61 28.21 -22.76
N THR A 293 6.73 27.73 -23.28
CA THR A 293 7.08 26.31 -23.39
C THR A 293 7.96 25.86 -22.23
N ALA A 294 7.40 25.15 -21.27
CA ALA A 294 8.17 24.55 -20.18
C ALA A 294 9.17 23.51 -20.70
N PHE A 295 10.37 23.46 -20.11
CA PHE A 295 11.40 22.46 -20.38
C PHE A 295 11.32 21.32 -19.36
N ASN A 296 11.22 20.08 -19.85
CA ASN A 296 11.11 18.89 -18.99
C ASN A 296 12.38 18.05 -18.99
N PHE A 297 13.18 18.19 -17.93
CA PHE A 297 14.43 17.44 -17.69
C PHE A 297 14.26 15.92 -17.69
N ASP A 298 13.10 15.39 -17.33
CA ASP A 298 12.86 13.94 -17.29
C ASP A 298 12.57 13.35 -18.68
N THR A 299 12.22 14.17 -19.68
CA THR A 299 11.88 13.72 -21.05
C THR A 299 12.81 14.25 -22.13
N GLU A 300 13.30 15.49 -22.01
CA GLU A 300 13.98 16.20 -23.10
C GLU A 300 15.50 16.03 -23.12
N THR A 301 16.03 15.91 -24.33
CA THR A 301 17.46 15.68 -24.63
C THR A 301 18.09 16.93 -25.24
N ILE A 302 19.33 17.25 -24.85
CA ILE A 302 20.06 18.41 -25.34
C ILE A 302 20.78 18.07 -26.66
N THR A 303 20.43 18.78 -27.73
CA THR A 303 21.02 18.60 -29.08
C THR A 303 21.56 19.90 -29.70
N ALA A 304 21.59 20.98 -28.91
CA ALA A 304 22.18 22.28 -29.22
C ALA A 304 22.43 23.04 -27.89
N ASP A 305 23.23 24.11 -27.92
CA ASP A 305 23.31 25.04 -26.81
C ASP A 305 21.93 25.69 -26.57
N ILE A 306 21.53 25.84 -25.31
CA ILE A 306 20.20 26.36 -24.94
C ILE A 306 20.27 27.21 -23.67
N THR A 307 19.53 28.32 -23.66
CA THR A 307 19.26 29.10 -22.45
C THR A 307 17.86 28.75 -21.96
N LEU A 308 17.75 28.39 -20.68
CA LEU A 308 16.49 28.16 -19.99
C LEU A 308 16.17 29.33 -19.05
N TYR A 309 14.92 29.77 -19.08
CA TYR A 309 14.43 30.97 -18.40
C TYR A 309 13.52 30.60 -17.23
N ALA A 310 13.75 31.18 -16.06
CA ALA A 310 12.95 30.91 -14.87
C ALA A 310 11.59 31.63 -14.93
N LYS A 311 10.49 30.88 -14.71
CA LYS A 311 9.15 31.43 -14.55
C LYS A 311 8.79 31.58 -13.07
N TRP A 312 8.22 32.73 -12.74
CA TRP A 312 7.87 33.13 -11.38
C TRP A 312 6.37 33.39 -11.25
N ALA A 313 5.80 32.96 -10.12
CA ALA A 313 4.42 33.24 -9.72
C ALA A 313 4.44 34.11 -8.46
N ILE A 314 3.58 35.15 -8.40
CA ILE A 314 3.47 36.00 -7.20
C ILE A 314 3.03 35.11 -6.03
N ALA A 315 3.84 35.07 -4.99
CA ALA A 315 3.61 34.24 -3.81
C ALA A 315 2.58 34.86 -2.88
N VAL A 316 1.90 34.02 -2.10
CA VAL A 316 1.27 34.44 -0.86
C VAL A 316 2.36 34.92 0.11
N THR A 317 2.13 36.05 0.77
CA THR A 317 3.04 36.60 1.79
C THR A 317 2.41 36.65 3.18
N SER A 318 1.08 36.70 3.28
CA SER A 318 0.36 36.57 4.55
C SER A 318 -1.03 35.93 4.38
N ILE A 319 -1.53 35.35 5.47
CA ILE A 319 -2.92 34.89 5.60
C ILE A 319 -3.46 35.43 6.92
N ALA A 320 -4.61 36.09 6.88
CA ALA A 320 -5.32 36.60 8.05
C ALA A 320 -6.65 35.87 8.24
N PHE A 321 -6.97 35.49 9.48
CA PHE A 321 -8.29 34.97 9.83
C PHE A 321 -9.18 36.08 10.38
N ASP A 322 -10.47 36.03 10.07
CA ASP A 322 -11.49 36.92 10.64
C ASP A 322 -11.73 36.69 12.15
N LYS A 323 -11.23 35.57 12.70
CA LYS A 323 -11.30 35.19 14.12
C LYS A 323 -9.94 34.65 14.58
N THR A 324 -9.32 35.32 15.55
CA THR A 324 -7.98 34.99 16.05
C THR A 324 -7.97 33.99 17.21
N THR A 325 -9.07 33.90 17.97
CA THR A 325 -9.28 32.92 19.05
C THR A 325 -10.72 32.43 19.04
N LEU A 326 -10.93 31.15 19.37
CA LEU A 326 -12.25 30.55 19.57
C LEU A 326 -12.31 29.88 20.95
N SER A 327 -12.46 30.71 21.98
CA SER A 327 -12.67 30.29 23.36
C SER A 327 -14.10 29.81 23.62
N GLU A 328 -14.28 29.03 24.70
CA GLU A 328 -15.60 28.69 25.27
C GLU A 328 -16.60 28.11 24.25
N THR A 329 -16.08 27.32 23.30
CA THR A 329 -16.92 26.70 22.27
C THR A 329 -17.63 25.47 22.82
N TYR A 330 -18.94 25.39 22.54
CA TYR A 330 -19.76 24.23 22.83
C TYR A 330 -19.43 23.06 21.91
N ILE A 331 -19.57 21.82 22.38
CA ILE A 331 -19.49 20.59 21.56
C ILE A 331 -20.67 20.58 20.57
N GLY A 332 -20.45 20.13 19.32
CA GLY A 332 -21.46 20.11 18.26
C GLY A 332 -21.67 21.47 17.56
N LYS A 333 -21.02 22.54 18.02
CA LYS A 333 -21.11 23.88 17.42
C LYS A 333 -20.36 23.92 16.09
N LYS A 334 -21.02 24.50 15.08
CA LYS A 334 -20.40 24.81 13.78
C LYS A 334 -19.99 26.28 13.74
N ILE A 335 -18.77 26.55 13.27
CA ILE A 335 -18.18 27.90 13.27
C ILE A 335 -17.46 28.11 11.93
N GLN A 336 -17.93 29.08 11.14
CA GLN A 336 -17.23 29.48 9.91
C GLN A 336 -16.07 30.43 10.26
N ILE A 337 -14.89 30.18 9.70
CA ILE A 337 -13.78 31.15 9.64
C ILE A 337 -13.56 31.57 8.19
N THR A 338 -13.28 32.85 7.98
CA THR A 338 -12.87 33.40 6.69
C THR A 338 -11.37 33.66 6.74
N ALA A 339 -10.65 33.21 5.71
CA ALA A 339 -9.21 33.42 5.56
C ALA A 339 -8.94 34.35 4.37
N THR A 340 -8.47 35.55 4.67
CA THR A 340 -8.01 36.52 3.66
C THR A 340 -6.55 36.23 3.33
N VAL A 341 -6.26 36.08 2.03
CA VAL A 341 -4.93 35.76 1.51
C VAL A 341 -4.36 37.00 0.82
N SER A 342 -3.14 37.38 1.15
CA SER A 342 -2.48 38.56 0.57
C SER A 342 -1.09 38.22 -0.02
N PRO A 343 -0.65 38.91 -1.08
CA PRO A 343 -1.35 39.99 -1.78
C PRO A 343 -2.51 39.47 -2.65
N ASP A 344 -3.47 40.34 -2.97
CA ASP A 344 -4.69 39.95 -3.70
C ASP A 344 -4.41 39.44 -5.12
N ASN A 345 -3.26 39.78 -5.69
CA ASN A 345 -2.76 39.30 -6.98
C ASN A 345 -1.81 38.09 -6.89
N ALA A 346 -1.71 37.44 -5.73
CA ALA A 346 -1.01 36.14 -5.61
C ALA A 346 -1.61 35.12 -6.60
N ALA A 347 -0.75 34.42 -7.33
CA ALA A 347 -1.14 33.63 -8.50
C ALA A 347 -1.97 32.38 -8.14
N ASN A 348 -1.81 31.89 -6.91
CA ASN A 348 -2.64 30.85 -6.33
C ASN A 348 -3.00 31.26 -4.89
N LYS A 349 -4.30 31.37 -4.59
CA LYS A 349 -4.82 31.76 -3.27
C LYS A 349 -5.52 30.60 -2.54
N ASP A 350 -5.44 29.38 -3.07
CA ASP A 350 -5.98 28.20 -2.42
C ASP A 350 -5.27 27.89 -1.11
N LEU A 351 -6.05 27.49 -0.11
CA LEU A 351 -5.56 27.06 1.19
C LEU A 351 -5.80 25.57 1.43
N THR A 352 -4.90 24.95 2.19
CA THR A 352 -5.05 23.64 2.80
C THR A 352 -5.38 23.84 4.27
N TRP A 353 -6.55 23.38 4.70
CA TRP A 353 -6.99 23.42 6.09
C TRP A 353 -6.65 22.12 6.81
N THR A 354 -6.25 22.22 8.07
CA THR A 354 -5.86 21.09 8.92
C THR A 354 -6.30 21.33 10.36
N SER A 355 -6.49 20.25 11.12
CA SER A 355 -6.68 20.29 12.59
C SER A 355 -5.55 19.55 13.28
N SER A 356 -5.03 20.11 14.38
CA SER A 356 -4.08 19.40 15.25
C SER A 356 -4.72 18.26 16.04
N ASN A 357 -6.06 18.21 16.12
CA ASN A 357 -6.80 17.15 16.79
C ASN A 357 -8.25 17.05 16.25
N GLU A 358 -8.44 16.22 15.23
CA GLU A 358 -9.74 15.97 14.60
C GLU A 358 -10.78 15.32 15.53
N THR A 359 -10.39 14.77 16.69
CA THR A 359 -11.37 14.26 17.68
C THR A 359 -11.96 15.35 18.57
N VAL A 360 -11.32 16.52 18.62
CA VAL A 360 -11.78 17.70 19.39
C VAL A 360 -12.47 18.71 18.47
N ALA A 361 -11.86 19.01 17.32
CA ALA A 361 -12.50 19.82 16.28
C ALA A 361 -12.02 19.42 14.89
N SER A 362 -12.95 19.22 13.96
CA SER A 362 -12.68 19.02 12.53
C SER A 362 -12.85 20.32 11.75
N VAL A 363 -12.21 20.44 10.60
CA VAL A 363 -12.36 21.59 9.69
C VAL A 363 -12.54 21.12 8.23
N THR A 364 -13.41 21.79 7.48
CA THR A 364 -13.59 21.53 6.05
C THR A 364 -12.57 22.27 5.19
N THR A 365 -12.48 21.94 3.89
CA THR A 365 -11.69 22.67 2.89
C THR A 365 -12.00 24.17 2.80
N ASN A 366 -13.15 24.61 3.32
CA ASN A 366 -13.66 25.96 3.20
C ASN A 366 -13.67 26.70 4.55
N GLY A 367 -12.94 26.23 5.57
CA GLY A 367 -12.83 26.90 6.88
C GLY A 367 -14.03 26.76 7.81
N LEU A 368 -15.03 25.93 7.48
CA LEU A 368 -16.10 25.56 8.42
C LEU A 368 -15.55 24.55 9.45
N ILE A 369 -15.47 24.97 10.70
CA ILE A 369 -15.08 24.16 11.86
C ILE A 369 -16.33 23.50 12.46
N THR A 370 -16.20 22.25 12.93
CA THR A 370 -17.19 21.59 13.79
C THR A 370 -16.48 21.06 15.04
N THR A 371 -16.97 21.42 16.22
CA THR A 371 -16.45 20.93 17.52
C THR A 371 -17.08 19.58 17.86
N LEU A 372 -16.30 18.68 18.45
CA LEU A 372 -16.63 17.25 18.56
C LEU A 372 -16.42 16.67 19.97
N ALA A 373 -15.44 17.17 20.73
CA ALA A 373 -15.21 16.76 22.11
C ALA A 373 -14.52 17.87 22.92
N LYS A 374 -14.69 17.84 24.25
CA LYS A 374 -14.00 18.74 25.19
C LYS A 374 -12.48 18.67 25.02
N GLY A 375 -11.82 19.83 24.94
CA GLY A 375 -10.37 19.93 24.81
C GLY A 375 -9.93 21.02 23.83
N ASN A 376 -8.65 21.00 23.45
CA ASN A 376 -8.06 22.03 22.59
C ASN A 376 -7.65 21.44 21.24
N ALA A 377 -7.89 22.19 20.17
CA ALA A 377 -7.40 21.92 18.82
C ALA A 377 -6.92 23.22 18.17
N THR A 378 -5.84 23.15 17.40
CA THR A 378 -5.37 24.25 16.57
C THR A 378 -5.79 23.98 15.13
N ILE A 379 -6.54 24.91 14.54
CA ILE A 379 -6.95 24.86 13.14
C ILE A 379 -6.01 25.74 12.34
N THR A 380 -5.34 25.17 11.34
CA THR A 380 -4.29 25.84 10.55
C THR A 380 -4.64 25.83 9.07
N ALA A 381 -4.59 27.00 8.44
CA ALA A 381 -4.66 27.15 6.99
C ALA A 381 -3.26 27.45 6.43
N THR A 382 -2.86 26.73 5.38
CA THR A 382 -1.54 26.88 4.71
C THR A 382 -1.72 27.08 3.22
N SER A 383 -0.96 27.97 2.59
CA SER A 383 -1.04 28.25 1.16
C SER A 383 -0.63 27.05 0.29
N LYS A 384 -1.33 26.84 -0.84
CA LYS A 384 -1.02 25.79 -1.85
C LYS A 384 -0.10 26.27 -2.98
N ASP A 385 0.24 27.57 -3.01
CA ASP A 385 1.14 28.17 -4.01
C ASP A 385 2.58 27.62 -3.96
N GLY A 386 3.01 27.12 -2.80
CA GLY A 386 4.36 26.62 -2.54
C GLY A 386 5.19 27.48 -1.57
N SER A 387 4.73 28.69 -1.22
CA SER A 387 5.39 29.56 -0.24
C SER A 387 5.28 29.04 1.20
N LYS A 388 4.28 28.20 1.48
CA LYS A 388 3.99 27.57 2.79
C LYS A 388 3.70 28.59 3.89
N ILE A 389 3.25 29.79 3.53
CA ILE A 389 2.69 30.73 4.49
C ILE A 389 1.48 30.06 5.15
N SER A 390 1.41 30.15 6.48
CA SER A 390 0.34 29.55 7.27
C SER A 390 -0.09 30.48 8.39
N THR A 391 -1.36 30.38 8.76
CA THR A 391 -1.93 31.03 9.96
C THR A 391 -2.85 30.06 10.69
N SER A 392 -3.05 30.27 11.98
CA SER A 392 -3.73 29.30 12.84
C SER A 392 -4.55 29.95 13.94
N VAL A 393 -5.67 29.33 14.29
CA VAL A 393 -6.53 29.68 15.43
C VAL A 393 -6.53 28.55 16.45
N THR A 394 -6.57 28.88 17.74
CA THR A 394 -6.85 27.89 18.79
C THR A 394 -8.35 27.84 19.07
N VAL A 395 -8.91 26.63 18.98
CA VAL A 395 -10.27 26.28 19.38
C VAL A 395 -10.20 25.60 20.74
N ASN A 396 -10.89 26.16 21.73
CA ASN A 396 -11.04 25.59 23.07
C ASN A 396 -12.50 25.17 23.26
N VAL A 397 -12.72 23.86 23.40
CA VAL A 397 -14.03 23.23 23.49
C VAL A 397 -14.33 22.87 24.95
N GLY A 398 -15.40 23.45 25.49
CA GLY A 398 -15.84 23.26 26.87
C GLY A 398 -16.49 21.89 27.15
N PRO A 399 -16.92 21.64 28.39
CA PRO A 399 -17.69 20.45 28.76
C PRO A 399 -19.16 20.49 28.29
N TYR A 400 -19.60 21.61 27.74
CA TYR A 400 -21.00 21.90 27.42
C TYR A 400 -21.33 21.56 25.95
N PHE A 401 -22.52 20.99 25.70
CA PHE A 401 -23.03 20.68 24.36
C PHE A 401 -23.93 21.79 23.79
N TYR A 402 -23.85 22.07 22.49
CA TYR A 402 -24.66 23.08 21.80
C TYR A 402 -26.04 22.52 21.44
N ILE A 403 -27.08 22.95 22.15
CA ILE A 403 -28.47 22.66 21.74
C ILE A 403 -28.85 23.61 20.59
N PRO A 404 -29.04 23.13 19.34
CA PRO A 404 -29.30 24.00 18.19
C PRO A 404 -30.76 24.48 18.12
N ASP A 405 -31.66 23.83 18.85
CA ASP A 405 -33.08 24.15 18.90
C ASP A 405 -33.38 25.05 20.10
N ASP A 406 -33.75 26.29 19.82
CA ASP A 406 -34.05 27.31 20.83
C ASP A 406 -35.21 26.91 21.73
N ASN A 407 -36.22 26.21 21.20
CA ASN A 407 -37.37 25.78 21.98
C ASN A 407 -37.00 24.64 22.94
N PHE A 408 -36.19 23.67 22.53
CA PHE A 408 -35.68 22.62 23.42
C PHE A 408 -34.80 23.22 24.51
N ARG A 409 -33.90 24.14 24.14
CA ARG A 409 -32.99 24.82 25.08
C ARG A 409 -33.74 25.66 26.11
N ASN A 410 -34.73 26.44 25.66
CA ASN A 410 -35.63 27.21 26.53
C ASN A 410 -36.43 26.26 27.44
N LYS A 411 -37.03 25.20 26.90
CA LYS A 411 -37.82 24.22 27.65
C LYS A 411 -37.02 23.54 28.76
N LEU A 412 -35.75 23.21 28.52
CA LEU A 412 -34.85 22.71 29.56
C LEU A 412 -34.57 23.77 30.64
N ARG A 413 -34.12 24.97 30.23
CA ARG A 413 -33.82 26.07 31.14
C ARG A 413 -35.00 26.40 32.05
N ASP A 414 -36.17 26.64 31.47
CA ASP A 414 -37.29 27.28 32.16
C ASP A 414 -38.05 26.28 33.05
N LYS A 415 -38.04 24.98 32.71
CA LYS A 415 -38.71 23.93 33.49
C LYS A 415 -37.80 23.26 34.51
N TYR A 416 -36.50 23.17 34.23
CA TYR A 416 -35.52 22.45 35.04
C TYR A 416 -34.41 23.38 35.57
N ALA A 417 -34.73 24.68 35.76
CA ALA A 417 -33.82 25.72 36.24
C ALA A 417 -33.08 25.38 37.55
N SER A 418 -33.67 24.55 38.42
CA SER A 418 -33.03 24.09 39.66
C SER A 418 -31.96 23.01 39.45
N TRP A 419 -31.96 22.33 38.30
CA TRP A 419 -30.99 21.29 37.93
C TRP A 419 -29.98 21.80 36.89
N PHE A 420 -30.48 22.50 35.87
CA PHE A 420 -29.70 23.20 34.85
C PHE A 420 -29.69 24.71 35.15
N SER A 421 -29.26 25.05 36.37
CA SER A 421 -29.07 26.44 36.83
C SER A 421 -28.10 27.25 35.96
N THR A 422 -27.31 26.54 35.17
CA THR A 422 -26.12 26.95 34.45
C THR A 422 -26.18 26.37 33.03
N ILE A 423 -27.20 26.78 32.26
CA ILE A 423 -27.13 26.76 30.78
C ILE A 423 -26.24 27.95 30.38
N ASP A 424 -24.95 27.81 30.69
CA ASP A 424 -24.12 28.84 31.37
C ASP A 424 -23.53 29.92 30.46
N GLY A 425 -24.16 30.15 29.32
CA GLY A 425 -23.68 31.04 28.27
C GLY A 425 -24.66 31.08 27.10
N VAL A 426 -25.96 31.19 27.43
CA VAL A 426 -27.11 31.30 26.52
C VAL A 426 -27.42 30.02 25.70
N ASN A 427 -26.45 29.13 25.48
CA ASN A 427 -26.48 28.12 24.41
C ASN A 427 -26.01 26.69 24.78
N GLY A 428 -25.57 26.42 26.01
CA GLY A 428 -24.87 25.17 26.37
C GLY A 428 -25.56 24.28 27.41
N LEU A 429 -25.67 22.98 27.13
CA LEU A 429 -26.08 21.92 28.07
C LEU A 429 -24.85 21.36 28.81
N ASP A 430 -24.84 21.33 30.14
CA ASP A 430 -23.82 20.56 30.88
C ASP A 430 -24.06 19.06 30.69
N ILE A 431 -23.13 18.41 30.00
CA ILE A 431 -23.14 16.97 29.75
C ILE A 431 -23.10 16.19 31.07
N THR A 432 -22.44 16.70 32.10
CA THR A 432 -22.37 16.09 33.43
C THR A 432 -23.76 16.04 34.05
N LYS A 433 -24.43 17.19 34.16
CA LYS A 433 -25.80 17.30 34.70
C LYS A 433 -26.85 16.58 33.85
N ALA A 434 -26.64 16.46 32.54
CA ALA A 434 -27.52 15.68 31.66
C ALA A 434 -27.42 14.18 31.93
N ASN A 435 -26.21 13.64 32.12
CA ASN A 435 -26.02 12.21 32.46
C ASN A 435 -26.47 11.88 33.89
N GLU A 436 -26.38 12.83 34.82
CA GLU A 436 -26.91 12.70 36.18
C GLU A 436 -28.45 12.81 36.25
N PHE A 437 -29.12 13.33 35.21
CA PHE A 437 -30.57 13.54 35.22
C PHE A 437 -31.33 12.21 35.01
N THR A 438 -32.21 11.87 35.94
CA THR A 438 -32.94 10.59 36.00
C THR A 438 -34.46 10.80 35.98
N GLY A 439 -35.20 9.71 35.76
CA GLY A 439 -36.67 9.75 35.78
C GLY A 439 -37.29 10.33 34.50
N THR A 440 -38.10 11.38 34.63
CA THR A 440 -38.95 11.91 33.55
C THR A 440 -38.44 13.23 32.97
N LEU A 441 -37.99 13.19 31.73
CA LEU A 441 -37.74 14.37 30.91
C LEU A 441 -39.00 14.72 30.11
N ASP A 442 -39.61 15.88 30.42
CA ASP A 442 -40.89 16.31 29.83
C ASP A 442 -40.75 17.62 29.06
N VAL A 443 -40.53 17.46 27.76
CA VAL A 443 -40.36 18.49 26.74
C VAL A 443 -41.51 18.51 25.72
N LYS A 444 -42.69 17.99 26.11
CA LYS A 444 -43.89 17.96 25.25
C LYS A 444 -44.51 19.34 25.03
N SER A 445 -45.28 19.47 23.95
CA SER A 445 -46.06 20.68 23.62
C SER A 445 -45.21 21.96 23.70
N SER A 446 -44.15 22.02 22.89
CA SER A 446 -43.13 23.09 22.98
C SER A 446 -42.56 23.51 21.62
N ASP A 447 -43.18 23.11 20.50
CA ASP A 447 -42.74 23.40 19.13
C ASP A 447 -41.26 23.12 18.85
N ILE A 448 -40.73 22.06 19.44
CA ILE A 448 -39.35 21.60 19.22
C ILE A 448 -39.26 20.91 17.86
N ALA A 449 -38.32 21.32 17.02
CA ALA A 449 -38.05 20.71 15.71
C ALA A 449 -36.87 19.72 15.76
N ASN A 450 -35.92 19.90 16.69
CA ASN A 450 -34.75 19.04 16.88
C ASN A 450 -34.42 18.82 18.37
N LEU A 451 -34.17 17.57 18.76
CA LEU A 451 -33.77 17.15 20.11
C LEU A 451 -32.28 16.85 20.30
N SER A 452 -31.39 17.27 19.38
CA SER A 452 -29.93 17.17 19.60
C SER A 452 -29.53 17.69 20.99
N GLY A 453 -28.86 16.85 21.76
CA GLY A 453 -28.63 17.00 23.20
C GLY A 453 -29.31 15.91 24.04
N ILE A 454 -30.36 15.26 23.53
CA ILE A 454 -31.06 14.14 24.20
C ILE A 454 -30.13 12.95 24.45
N GLU A 455 -29.12 12.76 23.61
CA GLU A 455 -28.14 11.67 23.68
C GLU A 455 -27.26 11.68 24.94
N TYR A 456 -27.22 12.80 25.67
CA TYR A 456 -26.52 12.91 26.97
C TYR A 456 -27.40 12.62 28.18
N PHE A 457 -28.73 12.52 28.00
CA PHE A 457 -29.67 12.13 29.06
C PHE A 457 -29.74 10.60 29.19
N THR A 458 -28.60 9.96 29.43
CA THR A 458 -28.45 8.50 29.35
C THR A 458 -29.25 7.73 30.41
N ALA A 459 -29.54 8.37 31.55
CA ALA A 459 -30.17 7.76 32.72
C ALA A 459 -31.68 8.04 32.90
N ILE A 460 -32.35 8.65 31.90
CA ILE A 460 -33.81 8.86 31.95
C ILE A 460 -34.57 7.55 31.70
N THR A 461 -35.64 7.34 32.48
CA THR A 461 -36.56 6.20 32.32
C THR A 461 -37.78 6.58 31.50
N THR A 462 -38.13 7.86 31.45
CA THR A 462 -39.30 8.38 30.75
C THR A 462 -38.94 9.61 29.91
N LEU A 463 -39.29 9.59 28.63
CA LEU A 463 -39.21 10.75 27.75
C LEU A 463 -40.60 11.11 27.23
N TRP A 464 -41.06 12.33 27.53
CA TRP A 464 -42.25 12.92 26.92
C TRP A 464 -41.81 14.05 25.97
N CYS A 465 -41.83 13.77 24.68
CA CYS A 465 -41.53 14.70 23.59
C CYS A 465 -42.69 14.83 22.57
N SER A 466 -43.90 14.44 22.99
CA SER A 466 -45.11 14.47 22.17
C SER A 466 -45.58 15.89 21.84
N SER A 467 -46.35 16.05 20.77
CA SER A 467 -46.91 17.33 20.31
C SER A 467 -45.82 18.37 20.04
N ASN A 468 -44.92 18.03 19.12
CA ASN A 468 -43.79 18.84 18.69
C ASN A 468 -43.65 18.76 17.15
N GLN A 469 -42.56 19.29 16.60
CA GLN A 469 -42.31 19.37 15.14
C GLN A 469 -41.22 18.39 14.67
N LEU A 470 -40.91 17.36 15.46
CA LEU A 470 -39.77 16.46 15.25
C LEU A 470 -39.91 15.65 13.96
N GLN A 471 -38.94 15.82 13.04
CA GLN A 471 -38.83 15.00 11.81
C GLN A 471 -37.99 13.73 12.02
N SER A 472 -37.12 13.75 13.01
CA SER A 472 -36.29 12.61 13.43
C SER A 472 -36.12 12.59 14.95
N LEU A 473 -35.85 11.41 15.50
CA LEU A 473 -35.64 11.19 16.93
C LEU A 473 -34.63 10.04 17.11
N ASP A 474 -33.43 10.37 17.58
CA ASP A 474 -32.45 9.38 18.04
C ASP A 474 -32.58 9.22 19.56
N VAL A 475 -32.91 8.01 20.01
CA VAL A 475 -32.95 7.61 21.43
C VAL A 475 -31.95 6.49 21.74
N SER A 476 -31.00 6.23 20.84
CA SER A 476 -30.05 5.10 20.91
C SER A 476 -29.10 5.13 22.11
N LYS A 477 -28.95 6.29 22.78
CA LYS A 477 -28.19 6.45 24.03
C LYS A 477 -29.05 6.40 25.29
N ASN A 478 -30.35 6.63 25.18
CA ASN A 478 -31.31 6.63 26.29
C ASN A 478 -31.75 5.19 26.61
N VAL A 479 -30.79 4.30 26.80
CA VAL A 479 -31.00 2.84 26.92
C VAL A 479 -31.80 2.44 28.18
N ALA A 480 -31.87 3.32 29.16
CA ALA A 480 -32.68 3.18 30.37
C ALA A 480 -34.19 3.48 30.17
N LEU A 481 -34.62 3.93 28.99
CA LEU A 481 -36.03 4.25 28.74
C LEU A 481 -36.94 3.03 28.90
N THR A 482 -37.91 3.15 29.82
CA THR A 482 -39.07 2.26 29.96
C THR A 482 -40.32 2.84 29.31
N THR A 483 -40.42 4.18 29.21
CA THR A 483 -41.57 4.88 28.63
C THR A 483 -41.14 5.97 27.65
N LEU A 484 -41.61 5.87 26.39
CA LEU A 484 -41.36 6.88 25.34
C LEU A 484 -42.68 7.40 24.76
N TRP A 485 -42.93 8.70 24.89
CA TRP A 485 -44.08 9.39 24.28
C TRP A 485 -43.58 10.39 23.23
N CYS A 486 -43.63 9.98 21.97
CA CYS A 486 -43.23 10.76 20.79
C CYS A 486 -44.39 11.00 19.81
N ASN A 487 -45.62 10.75 20.23
CA ASN A 487 -46.84 10.95 19.45
C ASN A 487 -47.08 12.43 19.07
N ASN A 488 -47.86 12.68 18.01
CA ASN A 488 -48.07 14.03 17.43
C ASN A 488 -46.74 14.71 17.05
N ASN A 489 -46.05 14.13 16.07
CA ASN A 489 -44.80 14.65 15.50
C ASN A 489 -44.79 14.40 13.97
N LYS A 490 -43.63 14.57 13.33
CA LYS A 490 -43.40 14.39 11.88
C LYS A 490 -42.41 13.25 11.60
N LEU A 491 -42.29 12.27 12.50
CA LEU A 491 -41.32 11.18 12.40
C LEU A 491 -41.67 10.26 11.23
N GLN A 492 -40.76 10.11 10.27
CA GLN A 492 -40.88 9.17 9.14
C GLN A 492 -40.30 7.78 9.48
N SER A 493 -39.39 7.73 10.47
CA SER A 493 -38.80 6.50 11.01
C SER A 493 -38.54 6.66 12.51
N LEU A 494 -38.46 5.54 13.23
CA LEU A 494 -38.16 5.48 14.66
C LEU A 494 -37.42 4.17 14.97
N ASP A 495 -36.17 4.27 15.43
CA ASP A 495 -35.40 3.12 15.94
C ASP A 495 -35.50 3.07 17.47
N VAL A 496 -36.08 2.00 18.00
CA VAL A 496 -36.14 1.68 19.44
C VAL A 496 -35.34 0.42 19.81
N SER A 497 -34.50 -0.09 18.90
CA SER A 497 -33.76 -1.35 19.04
C SER A 497 -32.71 -1.36 20.17
N LYS A 498 -32.38 -0.19 20.74
CA LYS A 498 -31.47 -0.04 21.89
C LYS A 498 -32.22 0.12 23.22
N ASN A 499 -33.49 0.52 23.18
CA ASN A 499 -34.32 0.81 24.34
C ASN A 499 -35.05 -0.47 24.77
N VAL A 500 -34.27 -1.53 25.03
CA VAL A 500 -34.78 -2.90 25.30
C VAL A 500 -35.63 -2.99 26.56
N ALA A 501 -35.52 -1.99 27.45
CA ALA A 501 -36.31 -1.85 28.67
C ALA A 501 -37.70 -1.21 28.45
N LEU A 502 -38.06 -0.80 27.22
CA LEU A 502 -39.36 -0.18 26.94
C LEU A 502 -40.53 -1.12 27.28
N THR A 503 -41.36 -0.67 28.23
CA THR A 503 -42.69 -1.24 28.53
C THR A 503 -43.81 -0.47 27.82
N THR A 504 -43.58 0.81 27.53
CA THR A 504 -44.62 1.74 27.03
C THR A 504 -44.09 2.58 25.87
N LEU A 505 -44.66 2.41 24.67
CA LEU A 505 -44.31 3.19 23.48
C LEU A 505 -45.54 3.86 22.87
N TYR A 506 -45.59 5.20 22.92
CA TYR A 506 -46.63 6.02 22.30
C TYR A 506 -46.02 6.80 21.13
N CYS A 507 -46.22 6.33 19.90
CA CYS A 507 -45.70 6.91 18.66
C CYS A 507 -46.81 7.26 17.64
N SER A 508 -48.07 7.28 18.07
CA SER A 508 -49.23 7.65 17.26
C SER A 508 -49.15 9.04 16.61
N PHE A 509 -49.90 9.28 15.53
CA PHE A 509 -49.90 10.57 14.80
C PHE A 509 -48.48 11.00 14.39
N ASN A 510 -47.88 10.19 13.52
CA ASN A 510 -46.58 10.41 12.89
C ASN A 510 -46.68 9.98 11.41
N GLN A 511 -45.54 9.82 10.73
CA GLN A 511 -45.44 9.44 9.31
C GLN A 511 -44.71 8.10 9.13
N LEU A 512 -44.73 7.23 10.16
CA LEU A 512 -43.99 5.97 10.18
C LEU A 512 -44.55 5.00 9.13
N THR A 513 -43.70 4.55 8.19
CA THR A 513 -44.04 3.53 7.17
C THR A 513 -43.72 2.11 7.63
N SER A 514 -42.82 1.97 8.62
CA SER A 514 -42.43 0.72 9.28
C SER A 514 -42.07 0.98 10.75
N LEU A 515 -42.23 -0.03 11.60
CA LEU A 515 -41.86 0.01 13.02
C LEU A 515 -41.39 -1.38 13.47
N ASP A 516 -40.12 -1.51 13.86
CA ASP A 516 -39.57 -2.73 14.48
C ASP A 516 -39.59 -2.61 16.00
N VAL A 517 -40.34 -3.48 16.67
CA VAL A 517 -40.40 -3.63 18.13
C VAL A 517 -39.84 -4.97 18.62
N SER A 518 -39.15 -5.72 17.76
CA SER A 518 -38.63 -7.08 18.03
C SER A 518 -37.52 -7.16 19.08
N LYS A 519 -37.07 -6.02 19.63
CA LYS A 519 -36.08 -5.93 20.73
C LYS A 519 -36.70 -5.45 22.05
N ASN A 520 -37.96 -5.05 22.02
CA ASN A 520 -38.67 -4.46 23.15
C ASN A 520 -39.65 -5.50 23.72
N GLU A 521 -39.13 -6.69 24.04
CA GLU A 521 -39.94 -7.86 24.46
C GLU A 521 -40.75 -7.59 25.74
N ALA A 522 -40.33 -6.61 26.54
CA ALA A 522 -41.00 -6.10 27.74
C ALA A 522 -42.20 -5.17 27.48
N LEU A 523 -42.51 -4.80 26.22
CA LEU A 523 -43.64 -3.92 25.89
C LEU A 523 -44.97 -4.49 26.41
N THR A 524 -45.64 -3.74 27.29
CA THR A 524 -47.02 -3.96 27.72
C THR A 524 -48.00 -3.09 26.94
N THR A 525 -47.59 -1.88 26.53
CA THR A 525 -48.46 -0.92 25.83
C THR A 525 -47.78 -0.36 24.58
N LEU A 526 -48.40 -0.57 23.41
CA LEU A 526 -47.97 -0.01 22.13
C LEU A 526 -49.11 0.78 21.47
N LEU A 527 -48.95 2.11 21.39
CA LEU A 527 -49.86 2.99 20.66
C LEU A 527 -49.12 3.55 19.43
N CYS A 528 -49.44 3.00 18.26
CA CYS A 528 -48.81 3.33 16.97
C CYS A 528 -49.83 3.73 15.88
N HIS A 529 -51.07 4.01 16.28
CA HIS A 529 -52.16 4.38 15.38
C HIS A 529 -51.94 5.73 14.67
N SER A 530 -52.69 5.99 13.60
CA SER A 530 -52.54 7.22 12.80
C SER A 530 -51.12 7.38 12.25
N ASN A 531 -50.66 6.38 11.50
CA ASN A 531 -49.35 6.31 10.84
C ASN A 531 -49.54 5.74 9.40
N GLN A 532 -48.46 5.31 8.74
CA GLN A 532 -48.47 4.75 7.39
C GLN A 532 -47.96 3.29 7.38
N LEU A 533 -48.09 2.57 8.49
CA LEU A 533 -47.54 1.22 8.65
C LEU A 533 -48.25 0.24 7.70
N THR A 534 -47.47 -0.44 6.86
CA THR A 534 -47.95 -1.48 5.92
C THR A 534 -47.92 -2.89 6.51
N SER A 535 -47.07 -3.10 7.53
CA SER A 535 -46.96 -4.32 8.33
C SER A 535 -46.54 -3.98 9.76
N LEU A 536 -46.86 -4.87 10.71
CA LEU A 536 -46.50 -4.75 12.12
C LEU A 536 -46.34 -6.16 12.72
N ASP A 537 -45.14 -6.50 13.17
CA ASP A 537 -44.86 -7.77 13.87
C ASP A 537 -44.74 -7.52 15.38
N VAL A 538 -45.68 -8.04 16.16
CA VAL A 538 -45.71 -7.97 17.62
C VAL A 538 -45.52 -9.34 18.28
N ARG A 539 -45.16 -10.38 17.52
CA ARG A 539 -45.12 -11.79 17.98
C ARG A 539 -44.00 -12.09 18.98
N LYS A 540 -43.10 -11.13 19.21
CA LYS A 540 -42.07 -11.13 20.26
C LYS A 540 -42.49 -10.40 21.53
N ASN A 541 -43.45 -9.49 21.44
CA ASN A 541 -43.90 -8.63 22.54
C ASN A 541 -44.99 -9.35 23.34
N VAL A 542 -44.68 -10.55 23.84
CA VAL A 542 -45.62 -11.43 24.57
C VAL A 542 -46.15 -10.83 25.87
N ALA A 543 -45.53 -9.74 26.34
CA ALA A 543 -45.97 -8.94 27.47
C ALA A 543 -47.14 -7.98 27.16
N LEU A 544 -47.48 -7.74 25.87
CA LEU A 544 -48.49 -6.75 25.47
C LEU A 544 -49.87 -7.03 26.08
N THR A 545 -50.42 -6.01 26.73
CA THR A 545 -51.80 -5.93 27.23
C THR A 545 -52.66 -4.97 26.42
N ILE A 546 -52.06 -3.94 25.81
CA ILE A 546 -52.75 -2.91 25.02
C ILE A 546 -52.01 -2.66 23.69
N LEU A 547 -52.73 -2.78 22.58
CA LEU A 547 -52.24 -2.46 21.22
C LEU A 547 -53.25 -1.59 20.46
N TRP A 548 -52.87 -0.34 20.15
CA TRP A 548 -53.65 0.53 19.25
C TRP A 548 -52.85 0.77 17.97
N CYS A 549 -53.24 0.08 16.90
CA CYS A 549 -52.62 0.13 15.57
C CYS A 549 -53.58 0.60 14.47
N HIS A 550 -54.76 1.11 14.85
CA HIS A 550 -55.77 1.62 13.93
C HIS A 550 -55.27 2.78 13.04
N SER A 551 -56.01 3.14 11.99
CA SER A 551 -55.65 4.25 11.08
C SER A 551 -54.23 4.10 10.50
N ASN A 552 -54.01 2.99 9.80
CA ASN A 552 -52.75 2.59 9.17
C ASN A 552 -53.04 1.91 7.82
N GLN A 553 -52.05 1.22 7.23
CA GLN A 553 -52.15 0.52 5.94
C GLN A 553 -51.87 -0.99 6.10
N LEU A 554 -52.10 -1.56 7.28
CA LEU A 554 -51.79 -2.96 7.59
C LEU A 554 -52.64 -3.90 6.74
N THR A 555 -52.00 -4.85 6.05
CA THR A 555 -52.65 -5.87 5.20
C THR A 555 -52.93 -7.18 5.94
N SER A 556 -52.22 -7.44 7.03
CA SER A 556 -52.45 -8.56 7.95
C SER A 556 -51.98 -8.19 9.35
N LEU A 557 -52.60 -8.76 10.39
CA LEU A 557 -52.16 -8.62 11.77
C LEU A 557 -52.23 -9.97 12.50
N ASP A 558 -51.09 -10.39 13.06
CA ASP A 558 -50.95 -11.62 13.84
C ASP A 558 -50.60 -11.26 15.29
N VAL A 559 -51.56 -11.49 16.19
CA VAL A 559 -51.37 -11.37 17.65
C VAL A 559 -51.48 -12.72 18.36
N SER A 560 -51.27 -13.83 17.65
CA SER A 560 -51.42 -15.19 18.17
C SER A 560 -50.55 -15.50 19.40
N ASN A 561 -49.36 -14.91 19.48
CA ASN A 561 -48.42 -15.04 20.61
C ASN A 561 -48.72 -14.10 21.79
N ASN A 562 -49.56 -13.08 21.62
CA ASN A 562 -49.73 -12.01 22.62
C ASN A 562 -50.78 -12.43 23.67
N VAL A 563 -50.46 -13.49 24.42
CA VAL A 563 -51.37 -14.20 25.36
C VAL A 563 -51.93 -13.35 26.52
N ARG A 564 -51.47 -12.09 26.65
CA ARG A 564 -51.87 -11.13 27.68
C ARG A 564 -52.69 -9.95 27.11
N LEU A 565 -52.94 -9.91 25.80
CA LEU A 565 -53.54 -8.78 25.10
C LEU A 565 -55.04 -8.67 25.41
N THR A 566 -55.42 -7.69 26.24
CA THR A 566 -56.80 -7.43 26.66
C THR A 566 -57.49 -6.33 25.86
N THR A 567 -56.71 -5.48 25.18
CA THR A 567 -57.22 -4.32 24.43
C THR A 567 -56.56 -4.23 23.05
N LEU A 568 -57.36 -4.34 21.97
CA LEU A 568 -56.87 -4.22 20.59
C LEU A 568 -57.75 -3.30 19.75
N TYR A 569 -57.18 -2.18 19.27
CA TYR A 569 -57.81 -1.30 18.27
C TYR A 569 -57.04 -1.40 16.94
N CYS A 570 -57.67 -1.96 15.91
CA CYS A 570 -57.08 -2.22 14.59
C CYS A 570 -57.93 -1.75 13.39
N TYR A 571 -59.02 -1.01 13.65
CA TYR A 571 -59.88 -0.39 12.63
C TYR A 571 -59.14 0.59 11.68
N SER A 572 -59.80 1.02 10.60
CA SER A 572 -59.19 1.89 9.58
C SER A 572 -57.83 1.37 9.06
N ASN A 573 -57.81 0.11 8.63
CA ASN A 573 -56.66 -0.59 8.04
C ASN A 573 -57.10 -1.37 6.77
N GLN A 574 -56.15 -2.02 6.11
CA GLN A 574 -56.39 -2.79 4.88
C GLN A 574 -56.37 -4.31 5.15
N LEU A 575 -56.74 -4.74 6.36
CA LEU A 575 -56.56 -6.11 6.82
C LEU A 575 -57.34 -7.09 5.94
N GLN A 576 -56.62 -8.07 5.38
CA GLN A 576 -57.17 -9.23 4.68
C GLN A 576 -57.29 -10.44 5.63
N SER A 577 -56.39 -10.54 6.61
CA SER A 577 -56.37 -11.58 7.63
C SER A 577 -56.02 -11.02 9.02
N LEU A 578 -56.63 -11.62 10.05
CA LEU A 578 -56.49 -11.20 11.45
C LEU A 578 -56.45 -12.42 12.37
N ASP A 579 -55.33 -12.66 13.05
CA ASP A 579 -55.16 -13.79 13.98
C ASP A 579 -55.17 -13.29 15.43
N LEU A 580 -56.31 -13.49 16.11
CA LEU A 580 -56.58 -13.07 17.49
C LEU A 580 -56.40 -14.21 18.50
N ARG A 581 -55.80 -15.35 18.14
CA ARG A 581 -55.71 -16.53 19.04
C ARG A 581 -54.95 -16.27 20.35
N GLY A 582 -54.16 -15.20 20.42
CA GLY A 582 -53.50 -14.74 21.64
C GLY A 582 -54.40 -13.97 22.60
N MET A 583 -55.51 -13.35 22.15
CA MET A 583 -56.39 -12.53 23.00
C MET A 583 -57.28 -13.39 23.93
N ARG A 584 -56.68 -14.19 24.81
CA ARG A 584 -57.37 -15.21 25.63
C ARG A 584 -58.39 -14.64 26.63
N SER A 585 -58.30 -13.34 26.93
CA SER A 585 -59.25 -12.56 27.74
C SER A 585 -59.40 -11.18 27.10
N VAL A 586 -60.63 -10.77 26.74
CA VAL A 586 -60.89 -9.52 26.00
C VAL A 586 -61.65 -8.53 26.87
N SER A 587 -61.05 -7.38 27.14
CA SER A 587 -61.69 -6.25 27.83
C SER A 587 -62.27 -5.24 26.83
N ASP A 588 -61.54 -4.93 25.75
CA ASP A 588 -62.03 -4.09 24.65
C ASP A 588 -61.39 -4.53 23.31
N LEU A 589 -62.17 -4.44 22.24
CA LEU A 589 -61.78 -4.84 20.89
C LEU A 589 -62.49 -3.93 19.90
N LYS A 590 -61.75 -3.34 18.96
CA LYS A 590 -62.27 -2.48 17.88
C LYS A 590 -61.61 -2.87 16.56
N ILE A 591 -62.33 -3.65 15.75
CA ILE A 591 -61.91 -4.09 14.41
C ILE A 591 -62.47 -3.13 13.35
N THR A 592 -63.59 -2.48 13.63
CA THR A 592 -64.28 -1.57 12.70
C THR A 592 -64.78 -0.30 13.40
N THR A 593 -65.07 0.75 12.64
CA THR A 593 -65.82 1.93 13.13
C THR A 593 -67.10 2.16 12.33
N THR A 594 -68.13 2.72 12.97
CA THR A 594 -69.39 3.11 12.33
C THR A 594 -69.27 4.52 11.73
N GLY A 595 -68.54 4.66 10.62
CA GLY A 595 -68.34 5.93 9.94
C GLY A 595 -68.02 5.76 8.45
N ALA A 596 -68.69 6.55 7.59
CA ALA A 596 -68.47 6.51 6.15
C ALA A 596 -67.12 7.14 5.76
N GLY A 597 -66.46 6.58 4.74
CA GLY A 597 -65.27 7.17 4.10
C GLY A 597 -63.90 6.72 4.62
N THR A 598 -63.81 5.79 5.57
CA THR A 598 -62.53 5.18 5.97
C THR A 598 -62.31 3.81 5.33
N ASN A 599 -61.05 3.45 5.10
CA ASN A 599 -60.61 2.11 4.71
C ASN A 599 -60.77 1.15 5.90
N ASN A 600 -61.99 0.71 6.18
CA ASN A 600 -62.39 0.14 7.47
C ASN A 600 -62.27 -1.40 7.52
N ASN A 601 -61.13 -1.97 7.12
CA ASN A 601 -60.90 -3.43 7.04
C ASN A 601 -61.92 -4.18 6.15
N SER A 602 -62.46 -3.53 5.10
CA SER A 602 -63.45 -4.13 4.19
C SER A 602 -62.90 -5.26 3.29
N GLY A 603 -61.58 -5.42 3.21
CA GLY A 603 -60.92 -6.53 2.51
C GLY A 603 -60.73 -7.80 3.35
N LEU A 604 -61.25 -7.85 4.58
CA LEU A 604 -60.99 -8.93 5.53
C LEU A 604 -61.75 -10.20 5.14
N THR A 605 -61.02 -11.31 4.96
CA THR A 605 -61.59 -12.62 4.54
C THR A 605 -61.43 -13.71 5.60
N SER A 606 -60.47 -13.59 6.52
CA SER A 606 -60.18 -14.60 7.54
C SER A 606 -59.92 -13.98 8.93
N ILE A 607 -60.73 -14.36 9.92
CA ILE A 607 -60.47 -14.13 11.35
C ILE A 607 -60.20 -15.46 12.05
N LYS A 608 -59.18 -15.51 12.91
CA LYS A 608 -58.90 -16.65 13.80
C LYS A 608 -59.05 -16.22 15.26
N ILE A 609 -59.84 -16.94 16.05
CA ILE A 609 -60.05 -16.70 17.49
C ILE A 609 -59.80 -17.96 18.31
N HIS A 610 -59.46 -17.79 19.59
CA HIS A 610 -59.29 -18.90 20.53
C HIS A 610 -60.59 -19.17 21.31
N LYS A 611 -60.88 -20.44 21.64
CA LYS A 611 -62.13 -20.87 22.29
C LYS A 611 -62.44 -20.19 23.64
N SER A 612 -61.44 -19.65 24.35
CA SER A 612 -61.70 -18.88 25.58
C SER A 612 -62.40 -17.54 25.33
N VAL A 613 -62.28 -16.99 24.12
CA VAL A 613 -63.07 -15.85 23.63
C VAL A 613 -64.48 -16.29 23.21
N GLY A 614 -64.72 -17.60 23.15
CA GLY A 614 -66.00 -18.23 22.80
C GLY A 614 -67.09 -18.13 23.87
N ILE A 615 -66.76 -17.72 25.10
CA ILE A 615 -67.75 -17.05 25.95
C ILE A 615 -67.83 -15.61 25.43
N ILE A 616 -68.57 -15.44 24.33
CA ILE A 616 -68.47 -14.25 23.49
C ILE A 616 -69.04 -13.04 24.24
N THR A 617 -68.15 -12.23 24.83
CA THR A 617 -68.54 -10.96 25.45
C THR A 617 -69.28 -10.10 24.42
N SER A 618 -70.30 -9.36 24.86
CA SER A 618 -71.18 -8.58 23.99
C SER A 618 -70.41 -7.62 23.06
N ALA A 619 -69.26 -7.11 23.51
CA ALA A 619 -68.32 -6.35 22.70
C ALA A 619 -67.76 -7.12 21.49
N VAL A 620 -67.16 -8.30 21.70
CA VAL A 620 -66.62 -9.15 20.60
C VAL A 620 -67.74 -9.58 19.66
N ASN A 621 -68.89 -9.94 20.23
CA ASN A 621 -70.08 -10.35 19.48
C ASN A 621 -70.64 -9.21 18.60
N THR A 622 -70.47 -7.95 19.02
CA THR A 622 -70.86 -6.76 18.26
C THR A 622 -69.86 -6.47 17.13
N GLU A 623 -68.55 -6.41 17.41
CA GLU A 623 -67.54 -6.17 16.37
C GLU A 623 -67.59 -7.22 15.24
N LEU A 624 -67.75 -8.51 15.58
CA LEU A 624 -67.87 -9.56 14.56
C LEU A 624 -69.15 -9.45 13.72
N LYS A 625 -70.23 -8.88 14.27
CA LYS A 625 -71.44 -8.55 13.50
C LYS A 625 -71.21 -7.36 12.57
N GLU A 626 -70.52 -6.31 13.00
CA GLU A 626 -70.19 -5.17 12.14
C GLU A 626 -69.22 -5.55 11.00
N VAL A 627 -68.19 -6.36 11.29
CA VAL A 627 -67.28 -6.91 10.27
C VAL A 627 -68.07 -7.70 9.19
N LYS A 628 -69.03 -8.54 9.60
CA LYS A 628 -69.90 -9.28 8.66
C LYS A 628 -70.84 -8.41 7.83
N LYS A 629 -71.04 -7.12 8.16
CA LYS A 629 -71.75 -6.15 7.29
C LYS A 629 -70.83 -5.51 6.24
N LEU A 630 -69.53 -5.42 6.53
CA LEU A 630 -68.55 -4.68 5.74
C LEU A 630 -67.79 -5.55 4.73
N ALA A 631 -67.69 -6.87 4.97
CA ALA A 631 -67.06 -7.82 4.07
C ALA A 631 -68.01 -9.01 3.80
N THR A 632 -68.26 -9.30 2.52
CA THR A 632 -69.33 -10.22 2.07
C THR A 632 -69.03 -11.70 2.29
N SER A 633 -67.78 -12.07 2.62
CA SER A 633 -67.38 -13.45 2.89
C SER A 633 -66.21 -13.52 3.88
N VAL A 634 -66.51 -13.35 5.17
CA VAL A 634 -65.53 -13.50 6.25
C VAL A 634 -65.64 -14.90 6.87
N GLN A 635 -64.61 -15.72 6.68
CA GLN A 635 -64.43 -16.95 7.43
C GLN A 635 -63.98 -16.62 8.87
N ILE A 636 -64.62 -17.26 9.85
CA ILE A 636 -64.23 -17.18 11.27
C ILE A 636 -63.92 -18.59 11.74
N ASP A 637 -62.66 -18.81 12.11
CA ASP A 637 -62.16 -20.08 12.64
C ASP A 637 -61.99 -19.97 14.16
N VAL A 638 -62.57 -20.92 14.89
CA VAL A 638 -62.39 -21.03 16.36
C VAL A 638 -61.41 -22.17 16.65
N TYR A 639 -60.34 -21.86 17.38
CA TYR A 639 -59.27 -22.81 17.72
C TYR A 639 -59.31 -23.19 19.19
N ASP A 640 -59.07 -24.47 19.48
CA ASP A 640 -59.15 -25.03 20.83
C ASP A 640 -57.85 -24.94 21.63
N GLY A 641 -56.77 -24.46 21.01
CA GLY A 641 -55.45 -24.24 21.58
C GLY A 641 -54.48 -23.70 20.52
N GLU A 642 -53.21 -24.07 20.61
CA GLU A 642 -52.17 -23.72 19.62
C GLU A 642 -52.14 -24.66 18.40
N GLY A 643 -52.97 -25.71 18.39
CA GLY A 643 -53.05 -26.73 17.34
C GLY A 643 -53.91 -26.37 16.13
N THR A 644 -54.04 -27.33 15.20
CA THR A 644 -54.72 -27.17 13.91
C THR A 644 -56.22 -27.47 13.91
N ASN A 645 -56.81 -27.87 15.05
CA ASN A 645 -58.21 -28.23 15.16
C ASN A 645 -59.11 -26.98 15.23
N ALA A 646 -59.33 -26.37 14.06
CA ALA A 646 -60.33 -25.31 13.90
C ALA A 646 -61.73 -25.93 13.78
N SER A 647 -62.70 -25.45 14.56
CA SER A 647 -64.10 -25.50 14.16
C SER A 647 -64.36 -24.35 13.18
N HIS A 648 -64.58 -24.70 11.91
CA HIS A 648 -64.88 -23.73 10.84
C HIS A 648 -66.32 -23.26 10.94
N TYR A 649 -66.55 -22.00 11.34
CA TYR A 649 -67.88 -21.39 11.39
C TYR A 649 -68.20 -20.63 10.09
N THR A 650 -68.18 -21.36 8.96
CA THR A 650 -68.64 -20.86 7.67
C THR A 650 -70.18 -20.95 7.58
N SER A 651 -70.89 -20.09 8.30
CA SER A 651 -72.35 -20.06 8.22
C SER A 651 -72.98 -18.66 8.31
N SER A 652 -74.13 -18.54 7.66
CA SER A 652 -75.25 -17.73 8.14
C SER A 652 -75.48 -17.99 9.63
N ILE A 653 -75.76 -16.95 10.41
CA ILE A 653 -76.05 -17.11 11.84
C ILE A 653 -77.48 -17.64 11.96
N CYS A 654 -77.60 -18.94 12.15
CA CYS A 654 -78.73 -19.56 12.80
C CYS A 654 -78.28 -19.94 14.22
N ASP A 655 -78.95 -19.35 15.20
CA ASP A 655 -79.12 -19.86 16.56
C ASP A 655 -77.85 -20.24 17.36
N TYR A 656 -77.13 -19.21 17.78
CA TYR A 656 -76.41 -19.25 19.07
C TYR A 656 -77.11 -18.31 20.06
N ASP A 657 -77.78 -18.90 21.04
CA ASP A 657 -78.49 -18.19 22.12
C ASP A 657 -77.48 -17.66 23.16
N PRO A 658 -77.40 -16.32 23.38
CA PRO A 658 -76.46 -15.74 24.34
C PRO A 658 -76.70 -16.14 25.81
N ASP A 659 -77.94 -16.45 26.18
CA ASP A 659 -78.33 -16.55 27.60
C ASP A 659 -78.16 -17.96 28.18
N THR A 660 -78.02 -19.00 27.34
CA THR A 660 -77.91 -20.41 27.77
C THR A 660 -76.54 -21.03 27.56
N GLY A 661 -75.69 -20.47 26.70
CA GLY A 661 -74.31 -20.93 26.47
C GLY A 661 -74.16 -22.34 25.85
N ALA A 662 -75.26 -22.91 25.35
CA ALA A 662 -75.30 -24.26 24.80
C ALA A 662 -75.08 -24.26 23.28
N VAL A 663 -74.21 -25.13 22.78
CA VAL A 663 -74.07 -25.37 21.34
C VAL A 663 -75.22 -26.27 20.87
N ALA A 664 -76.01 -25.80 19.91
CA ALA A 664 -77.17 -26.51 19.37
C ALA A 664 -76.76 -27.82 18.66
N THR A 665 -76.86 -28.94 19.37
CA THR A 665 -76.57 -30.30 18.86
C THR A 665 -77.75 -30.88 18.07
N SER A 666 -78.17 -30.19 17.00
CA SER A 666 -79.32 -30.57 16.18
C SER A 666 -79.02 -30.51 14.67
N THR A 667 -78.76 -31.67 14.07
CA THR A 667 -78.63 -31.83 12.61
C THR A 667 -80.02 -31.88 11.93
N ARG A 668 -80.69 -30.73 11.76
CA ARG A 668 -81.87 -30.65 10.86
C ARG A 668 -82.17 -29.26 10.28
N ALA A 669 -82.45 -29.27 8.98
CA ALA A 669 -83.15 -28.24 8.21
C ALA A 669 -82.52 -26.84 8.09
N CYS A 670 -81.59 -26.69 7.14
CA CYS A 670 -81.57 -25.50 6.28
C CYS A 670 -82.26 -25.84 4.95
N LYS A 671 -82.92 -24.86 4.34
CA LYS A 671 -83.51 -24.93 2.99
C LYS A 671 -83.44 -23.55 2.35
#